data_AF-A0A3N4SSV9-F1
#
_entry.id   AF-A0A3N4SSV9-F1
#
_cell.length_a   1.000
_cell.length_b   1.000
_cell.length_c   1.000
_cell.angle_alpha   90.00
_cell.angle_beta   90.00
_cell.angle_gamma   90.00
#
_symmetry.space_group_name_H-M   'P 1'
#
loop_
_entity.id
_entity.type
_entity.pdbx_description
1 polymer ?
#
loop_
_entity_poly.entity_id
_entity_poly.type
_entity_poly.pdbx_seq_one_letter_code
_entity_poly.pdbx_strand_id
1 'polypeptide(L)'
;MTDLYATTSTLDWFNVKSYGAKGNGSTLDDTAVQAAQAAAAAAGGVVYFPAGTYNLSSALTVSNKVAYVGDGDTVSIIKQTSTSANVFTGTDVQNVTIADLGITGPGSGTGTGVKFALVSNTATLYVTMRNVTVTGFGSDGINMQIPIVSSFDRVVAQSCGGWGFNLYGVTTGAGSPGTSCSLRACYANGNTTGGFRLYKLSYTALAACAADNNPIGYLIDQGWNVALTACGSEGNTTGTKINGGYGNTVFSQFVYNNRGTGIWVTGTAHLTGLYQVADVTPGTGATNFLKVDSGSYCTIVGQSNTTANAFNGTVTILDDGGNGIVVPGHAYFSGQVEINNTLAMDGHKITSVANGTAVDDAAAYGQLAAYLPLAGGTLTGALTATAFTSTSTSTLANLRLGTGQTFGGASGGAMAIANATTTPTQNPSNGTVVYAQGGVPMARTSAGQTINMATFARNDVGFYVPPAWGQFWRAKRDAAGTGLATVAAVGSSSTQGLYSSNLLTAPFASKIMTSLQSSYGDGGSGYFSTARSLTFMGASTTANAWAALSGNFASVTGSWSVGNIYGPGANYLFSSTNGNSITFQTRGTKIRVYTLSGAGRVNWTYSVDGGSAVSVTDSGTAGSTIQVTAISGLSSSTHTITITHNGTTGNYLSVCGVTGENATGVVVNNYGISGASSSTFTDFTNNYGAGRWCGGPDYPADLVIYAAGANDANAGMSGDTWAANLRQFLAGVRDGTSVGGTAATGTTDVLVVMQHIGSYDTTNLKWQDYTARGRDIADAYGAAFVDMWPMGRNSWNYWNSLGYWGNSGATGGVAGTDTIHMSDAGHAAIANAILPILTS
;
A
#
# COMPACT_ATOMS: atom_id res chain seq x y z
N MET A 1 -11.46 -39.49 -20.41
CA MET A 1 -10.53 -39.92 -21.46
C MET A 1 -9.68 -41.00 -20.85
N THR A 2 -9.75 -42.21 -21.40
CA THR A 2 -9.11 -43.44 -20.92
C THR A 2 -7.59 -43.32 -20.85
N ASP A 3 -7.03 -43.77 -19.72
CA ASP A 3 -5.60 -43.91 -19.49
C ASP A 3 -4.92 -44.72 -20.59
N LEU A 4 -3.89 -44.11 -21.19
CA LEU A 4 -2.98 -44.73 -22.14
C LEU A 4 -1.60 -44.82 -21.46
N TYR A 5 -1.52 -45.58 -20.37
CA TYR A 5 -0.25 -46.01 -19.76
C TYR A 5 0.00 -47.49 -20.07
N ALA A 6 0.37 -47.76 -21.32
CA ALA A 6 1.15 -48.94 -21.71
C ALA A 6 2.42 -48.35 -22.34
N THR A 7 3.62 -48.47 -21.79
CA THR A 7 4.28 -49.62 -21.16
C THR A 7 5.19 -49.14 -20.01
N THR A 8 5.10 -49.77 -18.84
CA THR A 8 6.16 -49.64 -17.83
C THR A 8 7.36 -50.46 -18.31
N SER A 9 8.30 -49.82 -19.01
CA SER A 9 9.68 -50.29 -18.95
C SER A 9 10.12 -50.11 -17.50
N THR A 10 10.05 -51.19 -16.72
CA THR A 10 10.81 -51.26 -15.48
C THR A 10 12.27 -51.11 -15.90
N LEU A 11 12.93 -50.02 -15.50
CA LEU A 11 14.38 -49.91 -15.69
C LEU A 11 15.03 -51.14 -15.05
N ASP A 12 15.79 -51.92 -15.82
CA ASP A 12 16.45 -53.12 -15.32
C ASP A 12 17.58 -52.73 -14.34
N TRP A 13 17.71 -53.48 -13.25
CA TRP A 13 18.71 -53.28 -12.21
C TRP A 13 19.87 -54.26 -12.39
N PHE A 14 21.04 -53.73 -12.74
CA PHE A 14 22.29 -54.45 -12.95
C PHE A 14 23.13 -54.38 -11.68
N ASN A 15 22.87 -55.31 -10.75
CA ASN A 15 23.63 -55.42 -9.50
C ASN A 15 25.07 -55.90 -9.76
N VAL A 16 26.07 -55.09 -9.44
CA VAL A 16 27.49 -55.41 -9.69
C VAL A 16 27.96 -56.72 -9.05
N LYS A 17 27.35 -57.15 -7.92
CA LYS A 17 27.66 -58.44 -7.28
C LYS A 17 27.18 -59.64 -8.09
N SER A 18 26.09 -59.49 -8.85
CA SER A 18 25.63 -60.52 -9.80
C SER A 18 26.61 -60.71 -10.97
N TYR A 19 27.44 -59.71 -11.24
CA TYR A 19 28.52 -59.76 -12.23
C TYR A 19 29.88 -60.13 -11.63
N GLY A 20 29.93 -60.49 -10.34
CA GLY A 20 31.12 -61.02 -9.68
C GLY A 20 31.88 -60.05 -8.78
N ALA A 21 31.43 -58.79 -8.65
CA ALA A 21 32.09 -57.81 -7.79
C ALA A 21 32.02 -58.25 -6.32
N LYS A 22 33.11 -58.09 -5.58
CA LYS A 22 33.23 -58.46 -4.17
C LYS A 22 32.86 -57.31 -3.25
N GLY A 23 33.27 -56.07 -3.55
CA GLY A 23 32.97 -54.91 -2.71
C GLY A 23 33.56 -55.03 -1.29
N ASN A 24 34.71 -55.68 -1.16
CA ASN A 24 35.34 -56.00 0.14
C ASN A 24 36.48 -55.06 0.54
N GLY A 25 36.78 -54.03 -0.27
CA GLY A 25 37.83 -53.05 -0.02
C GLY A 25 39.26 -53.54 -0.32
N SER A 26 39.44 -54.77 -0.80
CA SER A 26 40.76 -55.32 -1.17
C SER A 26 40.82 -55.85 -2.60
N THR A 27 39.75 -56.45 -3.10
CA THR A 27 39.68 -57.02 -4.45
C THR A 27 39.47 -55.91 -5.49
N LEU A 28 40.19 -55.97 -6.61
CA LEU A 28 39.91 -55.12 -7.76
C LEU A 28 38.63 -55.62 -8.46
N ASP A 29 37.61 -54.77 -8.47
CA ASP A 29 36.27 -55.08 -8.97
C ASP A 29 36.04 -54.61 -10.41
N ASP A 30 37.09 -54.10 -11.09
CA ASP A 30 37.06 -53.50 -12.43
C ASP A 30 36.22 -54.30 -13.44
N THR A 31 36.56 -55.58 -13.65
CA THR A 31 35.91 -56.42 -14.66
C THR A 31 34.43 -56.63 -14.40
N ALA A 32 34.05 -56.87 -13.14
CA ALA A 32 32.66 -57.13 -12.78
C ALA A 32 31.79 -55.87 -12.89
N VAL A 33 32.31 -54.72 -12.44
CA VAL A 33 31.60 -53.44 -12.53
C VAL A 33 31.46 -53.01 -13.99
N GLN A 34 32.50 -53.16 -14.81
CA GLN A 34 32.43 -52.86 -16.24
C GLN A 34 31.45 -53.78 -16.99
N ALA A 35 31.35 -55.06 -16.61
CA ALA A 35 30.38 -55.98 -17.20
C ALA A 35 28.92 -55.57 -16.88
N ALA A 36 28.63 -55.20 -15.63
CA ALA A 36 27.32 -54.68 -15.25
C ALA A 36 26.99 -53.38 -15.99
N GLN A 37 27.98 -52.49 -16.13
CA GLN A 37 27.85 -51.24 -16.88
C GLN A 37 27.59 -51.47 -18.37
N ALA A 38 28.29 -52.42 -19.01
CA ALA A 38 28.07 -52.75 -20.41
C ALA A 38 26.65 -53.28 -20.65
N ALA A 39 26.13 -54.10 -19.72
CA ALA A 39 24.75 -54.57 -19.77
C ALA A 39 23.75 -53.42 -19.63
N ALA A 40 23.96 -52.51 -18.68
CA ALA A 40 23.13 -51.33 -18.49
C ALA A 40 23.20 -50.36 -19.68
N ALA A 41 24.37 -50.20 -20.33
CA ALA A 41 24.52 -49.37 -21.51
C ALA A 41 23.76 -49.91 -22.73
N ALA A 42 23.64 -51.23 -22.85
CA ALA A 42 22.92 -51.87 -23.95
C ALA A 42 21.39 -51.80 -23.78
N ALA A 43 20.89 -51.93 -22.55
CA ALA A 43 19.46 -51.99 -22.26
C ALA A 43 18.86 -50.65 -21.79
N GLY A 44 19.70 -49.70 -21.33
CA GLY A 44 19.29 -48.67 -20.37
C GLY A 44 19.08 -49.29 -18.98
N GLY A 45 19.10 -48.50 -17.91
CA GLY A 45 18.79 -48.99 -16.56
C GLY A 45 19.74 -48.51 -15.47
N VAL A 46 19.77 -49.25 -14.37
CA VAL A 46 20.48 -48.89 -13.13
C VAL A 46 21.66 -49.84 -12.90
N VAL A 47 22.88 -49.33 -12.88
CA VAL A 47 24.03 -50.05 -12.32
C VAL A 47 24.00 -49.87 -10.80
N TYR A 48 23.71 -50.96 -10.10
CA TYR A 48 23.49 -50.93 -8.65
C TYR A 48 24.69 -51.48 -7.88
N PHE A 49 25.15 -50.72 -6.90
CA PHE A 49 26.25 -51.02 -5.99
C PHE A 49 25.71 -51.26 -4.57
N PRO A 50 25.44 -52.52 -4.18
CA PRO A 50 25.13 -52.83 -2.78
C PRO A 50 26.20 -52.32 -1.82
N ALA A 51 25.89 -52.23 -0.52
CA ALA A 51 26.87 -51.84 0.49
C ALA A 51 28.17 -52.67 0.37
N GLY A 52 29.29 -51.95 0.42
CA GLY A 52 30.64 -52.47 0.16
C GLY A 52 31.60 -51.38 -0.31
N THR A 53 32.90 -51.70 -0.31
CA THR A 53 33.94 -50.87 -0.92
C THR A 53 34.50 -51.57 -2.15
N TYR A 54 34.31 -50.96 -3.30
CA TYR A 54 34.68 -51.49 -4.62
C TYR A 54 35.96 -50.81 -5.09
N ASN A 55 37.08 -51.53 -5.04
CA ASN A 55 38.35 -50.96 -5.53
C ASN A 55 38.39 -51.06 -7.05
N LEU A 56 38.65 -49.95 -7.70
CA LEU A 56 38.85 -49.86 -9.14
C LEU A 56 40.25 -49.31 -9.42
N SER A 57 40.86 -49.78 -10.50
CA SER A 57 42.15 -49.31 -11.02
C SER A 57 42.00 -48.55 -12.35
N SER A 58 40.83 -48.62 -12.95
CA SER A 58 40.44 -47.98 -14.21
C SER A 58 39.18 -47.11 -14.04
N ALA A 59 38.87 -46.31 -15.06
CA ALA A 59 37.68 -45.45 -15.06
C ALA A 59 36.43 -46.20 -15.54
N LEU A 60 35.27 -45.79 -15.02
CA LEU A 60 33.94 -46.21 -15.45
C LEU A 60 33.42 -45.28 -16.55
N THR A 61 33.30 -45.81 -17.77
CA THR A 61 32.80 -45.04 -18.92
C THR A 61 31.29 -44.88 -18.89
N VAL A 62 30.81 -43.74 -18.41
CA VAL A 62 29.39 -43.42 -18.30
C VAL A 62 28.73 -43.37 -19.68
N SER A 63 27.62 -44.10 -19.80
CA SER A 63 26.76 -44.14 -20.98
C SER A 63 25.48 -43.33 -20.77
N ASN A 64 24.86 -42.90 -21.88
CA ASN A 64 23.60 -42.16 -21.85
C ASN A 64 22.48 -43.00 -21.25
N LYS A 65 21.54 -42.35 -20.54
CA LYS A 65 20.33 -42.99 -19.97
C LYS A 65 20.62 -44.10 -18.95
N VAL A 66 21.79 -44.05 -18.30
CA VAL A 66 22.18 -44.99 -17.24
C VAL A 66 22.21 -44.27 -15.89
N ALA A 67 21.68 -44.94 -14.87
CA ALA A 67 21.81 -44.54 -13.48
C ALA A 67 22.85 -45.39 -12.75
N TYR A 68 23.65 -44.79 -11.86
CA TYR A 68 24.58 -45.46 -10.97
C TYR A 68 24.11 -45.20 -9.54
N VAL A 69 23.70 -46.25 -8.83
CA VAL A 69 23.01 -46.11 -7.53
C VAL A 69 23.63 -47.03 -6.49
N GLY A 70 23.81 -46.54 -5.27
CA GLY A 70 24.23 -47.35 -4.12
C GLY A 70 23.18 -47.41 -3.01
N ASP A 71 23.55 -48.04 -1.89
CA ASP A 71 22.72 -48.08 -0.67
C ASP A 71 22.87 -46.82 0.20
N GLY A 72 23.83 -45.95 -0.11
CA GLY A 72 24.13 -44.73 0.62
C GLY A 72 25.59 -44.29 0.47
N ASP A 73 25.82 -42.99 0.57
CA ASP A 73 27.12 -42.35 0.29
C ASP A 73 28.24 -42.69 1.28
N THR A 74 27.90 -43.30 2.41
CA THR A 74 28.83 -43.77 3.45
C THR A 74 29.00 -45.28 3.48
N VAL A 75 28.20 -46.05 2.73
CA VAL A 75 28.17 -47.52 2.79
C VAL A 75 28.43 -48.21 1.45
N SER A 76 28.10 -47.57 0.33
CA SER A 76 28.45 -48.03 -1.02
C SER A 76 29.55 -47.13 -1.58
N ILE A 77 30.80 -47.57 -1.47
CA ILE A 77 31.98 -46.76 -1.79
C ILE A 77 32.67 -47.32 -3.03
N ILE A 78 32.84 -46.49 -4.05
CA ILE A 78 33.74 -46.74 -5.18
C ILE A 78 35.08 -46.08 -4.86
N LYS A 79 36.15 -46.88 -4.77
CA LYS A 79 37.48 -46.42 -4.39
C LYS A 79 38.45 -46.57 -5.57
N GLN A 80 38.95 -45.45 -6.07
CA GLN A 80 39.98 -45.42 -7.11
C GLN A 80 41.36 -45.63 -6.50
N THR A 81 42.09 -46.66 -6.96
CA THR A 81 43.46 -46.94 -6.52
C THR A 81 44.52 -46.30 -7.42
N SER A 82 44.16 -45.93 -8.65
CA SER A 82 45.05 -45.22 -9.58
C SER A 82 45.08 -43.73 -9.31
N THR A 83 46.28 -43.13 -9.30
CA THR A 83 46.47 -41.67 -9.15
C THR A 83 46.11 -40.89 -10.41
N SER A 84 45.92 -41.54 -11.56
CA SER A 84 45.66 -40.86 -12.83
C SER A 84 44.29 -41.18 -13.44
N ALA A 85 43.64 -42.28 -13.03
CA ALA A 85 42.33 -42.63 -13.54
C ALA A 85 41.22 -41.81 -12.84
N ASN A 86 40.18 -41.47 -13.60
CA ASN A 86 38.94 -40.94 -13.02
C ASN A 86 38.11 -42.08 -12.40
N VAL A 87 37.09 -41.78 -11.59
CA VAL A 87 36.06 -42.79 -11.28
C VAL A 87 35.02 -42.83 -12.41
N PHE A 88 34.21 -41.80 -12.55
CA PHE A 88 33.25 -41.69 -13.65
C PHE A 88 33.83 -40.83 -14.76
N THR A 89 33.88 -41.35 -15.98
CA THR A 89 34.31 -40.61 -17.17
C THR A 89 33.26 -40.70 -18.25
N GLY A 90 32.94 -39.59 -18.92
CA GLY A 90 31.94 -39.57 -19.97
C GLY A 90 32.27 -38.52 -21.03
N THR A 91 31.97 -38.84 -22.28
CA THR A 91 32.07 -37.91 -23.40
C THR A 91 30.70 -37.80 -24.05
N ASP A 92 30.23 -36.58 -24.31
CA ASP A 92 28.95 -36.32 -24.97
C ASP A 92 27.74 -36.94 -24.24
N VAL A 93 27.82 -37.04 -22.90
CA VAL A 93 26.83 -37.76 -22.10
C VAL A 93 25.54 -36.97 -21.86
N GLN A 94 24.42 -37.69 -21.80
CA GLN A 94 23.08 -37.15 -21.53
C GLN A 94 22.22 -38.12 -20.72
N ASN A 95 21.32 -37.60 -19.88
CA ASN A 95 20.38 -38.37 -19.06
C ASN A 95 21.10 -39.34 -18.11
N VAL A 96 21.99 -38.82 -17.29
CA VAL A 96 22.81 -39.62 -16.37
C VAL A 96 22.37 -39.36 -14.94
N THR A 97 22.21 -40.42 -14.15
CA THR A 97 21.99 -40.30 -12.70
C THR A 97 23.16 -40.93 -11.93
N ILE A 98 23.67 -40.24 -10.91
CA ILE A 98 24.59 -40.81 -9.92
C ILE A 98 23.99 -40.53 -8.55
N ALA A 99 23.65 -41.57 -7.80
CA ALA A 99 22.97 -41.39 -6.52
C ALA A 99 23.40 -42.36 -5.44
N ASP A 100 23.33 -41.91 -4.19
CA ASP A 100 23.47 -42.74 -3.00
C ASP A 100 24.83 -43.49 -2.95
N LEU A 101 25.92 -42.79 -3.31
CA LEU A 101 27.27 -43.35 -3.53
C LEU A 101 28.41 -42.51 -2.93
N GLY A 102 29.39 -43.20 -2.33
CA GLY A 102 30.67 -42.64 -1.96
C GLY A 102 31.69 -42.85 -3.08
N ILE A 103 32.48 -41.84 -3.42
CA ILE A 103 33.49 -41.86 -4.47
C ILE A 103 34.80 -41.36 -3.87
N THR A 104 35.77 -42.26 -3.68
CA THR A 104 37.02 -41.96 -2.96
C THR A 104 38.23 -42.12 -3.89
N GLY A 105 39.06 -41.09 -3.96
CA GLY A 105 40.33 -41.09 -4.69
C GLY A 105 41.53 -41.46 -3.81
N PRO A 106 42.73 -41.58 -4.40
CA PRO A 106 43.96 -41.97 -3.71
C PRO A 106 44.65 -40.84 -2.93
N GLY A 107 44.06 -39.64 -2.86
CA GLY A 107 44.58 -38.47 -2.15
C GLY A 107 45.61 -37.63 -2.93
N SER A 108 45.96 -38.02 -4.15
CA SER A 108 46.97 -37.32 -4.97
C SER A 108 46.82 -37.65 -6.47
N GLY A 109 47.62 -37.00 -7.32
CA GLY A 109 47.70 -37.28 -8.76
C GLY A 109 46.82 -36.40 -9.63
N THR A 110 46.39 -36.93 -10.78
CA THR A 110 45.64 -36.19 -11.82
C THR A 110 44.23 -36.72 -12.06
N GLY A 111 43.85 -37.82 -11.40
CA GLY A 111 42.50 -38.37 -11.49
C GLY A 111 41.43 -37.45 -10.90
N THR A 112 40.23 -37.49 -11.48
CA THR A 112 39.01 -36.75 -11.09
C THR A 112 37.92 -37.71 -10.63
N GLY A 113 37.10 -37.32 -9.66
CA GLY A 113 35.97 -38.16 -9.22
C GLY A 113 34.95 -38.39 -10.34
N VAL A 114 34.35 -37.32 -10.84
CA VAL A 114 33.41 -37.35 -11.98
C VAL A 114 33.89 -36.39 -13.07
N LYS A 115 34.09 -36.87 -14.28
CA LYS A 115 34.54 -36.06 -15.42
C LYS A 115 33.67 -36.26 -16.65
N PHE A 116 32.91 -35.25 -17.04
CA PHE A 116 32.15 -35.23 -18.29
C PHE A 116 32.65 -34.14 -19.23
N ALA A 117 33.07 -34.57 -20.43
CA ALA A 117 33.62 -33.73 -21.48
C ALA A 117 32.74 -33.78 -22.74
N LEU A 118 33.00 -32.87 -23.68
CA LEU A 118 32.31 -32.80 -24.96
C LEU A 118 33.28 -32.91 -26.12
N VAL A 119 32.86 -33.59 -27.18
CA VAL A 119 33.55 -33.69 -28.46
C VAL A 119 32.62 -33.31 -29.60
N SER A 120 31.45 -33.95 -29.67
CA SER A 120 30.49 -33.77 -30.77
C SER A 120 29.21 -33.10 -30.33
N ASN A 121 28.77 -33.31 -29.08
CA ASN A 121 27.57 -32.69 -28.54
C ASN A 121 27.86 -31.25 -28.12
N THR A 122 26.82 -30.44 -28.17
CA THR A 122 26.89 -29.03 -27.77
C THR A 122 26.78 -28.83 -26.26
N ALA A 123 26.32 -29.83 -25.51
CA ALA A 123 26.11 -29.76 -24.07
C ALA A 123 26.07 -31.14 -23.40
N THR A 124 26.34 -31.16 -22.09
CA THR A 124 26.09 -32.30 -21.19
C THR A 124 24.71 -32.12 -20.57
N LEU A 125 23.73 -32.92 -20.99
CA LEU A 125 22.31 -32.67 -20.69
C LEU A 125 21.74 -33.60 -19.61
N TYR A 126 20.85 -33.09 -18.77
CA TYR A 126 20.03 -33.91 -17.86
C TYR A 126 20.85 -34.79 -16.91
N VAL A 127 21.87 -34.20 -16.27
CA VAL A 127 22.63 -34.90 -15.23
C VAL A 127 21.95 -34.69 -13.88
N THR A 128 21.73 -35.78 -13.16
CA THR A 128 21.21 -35.77 -11.78
C THR A 128 22.25 -36.39 -10.85
N MET A 129 22.69 -35.65 -9.84
CA MET A 129 23.51 -36.19 -8.75
C MET A 129 22.78 -35.99 -7.42
N ARG A 130 22.52 -37.06 -6.68
CA ARG A 130 21.77 -36.99 -5.41
C ARG A 130 22.43 -37.83 -4.34
N ASN A 131 22.71 -37.26 -3.16
CA ASN A 131 23.31 -38.02 -2.05
C ASN A 131 24.63 -38.70 -2.49
N VAL A 132 25.62 -37.90 -2.87
CA VAL A 132 26.92 -38.40 -3.35
C VAL A 132 28.03 -37.69 -2.63
N THR A 133 29.01 -38.44 -2.12
CA THR A 133 30.21 -37.87 -1.49
C THR A 133 31.46 -38.21 -2.31
N VAL A 134 32.10 -37.19 -2.88
CA VAL A 134 33.36 -37.29 -3.64
C VAL A 134 34.51 -36.80 -2.75
N THR A 135 35.55 -37.61 -2.55
CA THR A 135 36.63 -37.27 -1.61
C THR A 135 38.01 -37.67 -2.14
N GLY A 136 39.01 -36.82 -1.94
CA GLY A 136 40.42 -37.22 -2.01
C GLY A 136 40.96 -37.45 -3.42
N PHE A 137 40.55 -36.67 -4.41
CA PHE A 137 41.11 -36.74 -5.76
C PHE A 137 42.27 -35.76 -5.94
N GLY A 138 43.28 -36.11 -6.72
CA GLY A 138 44.41 -35.20 -6.99
C GLY A 138 44.03 -34.02 -7.91
N SER A 139 43.01 -34.20 -8.74
CA SER A 139 42.39 -33.15 -9.57
C SER A 139 41.05 -32.70 -8.96
N ASP A 140 40.11 -32.26 -9.79
CA ASP A 140 38.75 -31.86 -9.36
C ASP A 140 37.98 -33.04 -8.72
N GLY A 141 37.04 -32.74 -7.83
CA GLY A 141 36.03 -33.71 -7.39
C GLY A 141 35.05 -34.00 -8.53
N ILE A 142 34.36 -32.96 -8.98
CA ILE A 142 33.39 -33.02 -10.09
C ILE A 142 33.82 -32.00 -11.15
N ASN A 143 34.00 -32.46 -12.38
CA ASN A 143 34.38 -31.68 -13.55
C ASN A 143 33.37 -31.93 -14.67
N MET A 144 32.64 -30.90 -15.08
CA MET A 144 31.54 -31.05 -16.04
C MET A 144 31.51 -29.88 -17.03
N GLN A 145 31.63 -30.22 -18.31
CA GLN A 145 31.60 -29.26 -19.41
C GLN A 145 30.17 -29.03 -19.92
N ILE A 146 29.77 -27.76 -20.02
CA ILE A 146 28.48 -27.24 -20.50
C ILE A 146 27.31 -28.07 -19.94
N PRO A 147 27.14 -28.15 -18.60
CA PRO A 147 25.98 -28.80 -18.04
C PRO A 147 24.72 -28.00 -18.38
N ILE A 148 23.68 -28.68 -18.86
CA ILE A 148 22.39 -28.05 -19.18
C ILE A 148 21.26 -28.84 -18.51
N VAL A 149 20.35 -28.13 -17.83
CA VAL A 149 19.18 -28.70 -17.13
C VAL A 149 19.61 -29.85 -16.20
N SER A 150 20.61 -29.56 -15.36
CA SER A 150 21.23 -30.55 -14.48
C SER A 150 21.03 -30.19 -13.01
N SER A 151 20.88 -31.19 -12.15
CA SER A 151 20.54 -31.03 -10.73
C SER A 151 21.52 -31.77 -9.81
N PHE A 152 21.87 -31.12 -8.71
CA PHE A 152 22.75 -31.63 -7.67
C PHE A 152 22.07 -31.44 -6.31
N ASP A 153 21.92 -32.51 -5.54
CA ASP A 153 21.18 -32.50 -4.29
C ASP A 153 21.92 -33.30 -3.21
N ARG A 154 22.33 -32.66 -2.11
CA ARG A 154 23.16 -33.29 -1.07
C ARG A 154 24.44 -33.94 -1.65
N VAL A 155 25.15 -33.19 -2.49
CA VAL A 155 26.42 -33.63 -3.09
C VAL A 155 27.58 -32.98 -2.37
N VAL A 156 28.56 -33.78 -1.96
CA VAL A 156 29.77 -33.34 -1.25
C VAL A 156 30.99 -33.55 -2.13
N ALA A 157 31.89 -32.56 -2.18
CA ALA A 157 33.20 -32.68 -2.81
C ALA A 157 34.28 -32.11 -1.88
N GLN A 158 35.15 -32.98 -1.35
CA GLN A 158 36.07 -32.58 -0.29
C GLN A 158 37.48 -33.14 -0.43
N SER A 159 38.46 -32.40 0.10
CA SER A 159 39.88 -32.78 0.11
C SER A 159 40.43 -33.13 -1.28
N CYS A 160 39.93 -32.47 -2.33
CA CYS A 160 40.44 -32.63 -3.68
C CYS A 160 41.56 -31.62 -4.00
N GLY A 161 42.52 -31.97 -4.84
CA GLY A 161 43.61 -31.08 -5.26
C GLY A 161 43.15 -29.99 -6.24
N GLY A 162 42.04 -30.22 -6.95
CA GLY A 162 41.39 -29.26 -7.84
C GLY A 162 40.27 -28.48 -7.16
N TRP A 163 39.22 -28.20 -7.92
CA TRP A 163 37.94 -27.69 -7.43
C TRP A 163 37.09 -28.83 -6.87
N GLY A 164 36.28 -28.53 -5.85
CA GLY A 164 35.22 -29.46 -5.44
C GLY A 164 34.23 -29.68 -6.61
N PHE A 165 33.72 -28.58 -7.14
CA PHE A 165 32.83 -28.52 -8.30
C PHE A 165 33.42 -27.58 -9.35
N ASN A 166 33.72 -28.10 -10.54
CA ASN A 166 34.15 -27.33 -11.71
C ASN A 166 33.12 -27.51 -12.82
N LEU A 167 32.13 -26.61 -12.85
CA LEU A 167 31.09 -26.58 -13.87
C LEU A 167 31.41 -25.43 -14.84
N TYR A 168 31.65 -25.76 -16.12
CA TYR A 168 32.27 -24.80 -17.03
C TYR A 168 31.72 -24.84 -18.45
N GLY A 169 31.49 -23.66 -19.05
CA GLY A 169 31.15 -23.47 -20.46
C GLY A 169 32.36 -23.58 -21.39
N VAL A 170 32.23 -23.18 -22.66
CA VAL A 170 33.38 -23.19 -23.60
C VAL A 170 34.50 -22.22 -23.18
N THR A 171 35.73 -22.73 -23.22
CA THR A 171 36.94 -21.97 -22.85
C THR A 171 37.44 -21.05 -23.96
N THR A 172 36.97 -21.22 -25.20
CA THR A 172 37.29 -20.38 -26.36
C THR A 172 36.00 -19.96 -27.08
N GLY A 173 35.92 -18.71 -27.55
CA GLY A 173 34.74 -18.15 -28.21
C GLY A 173 33.66 -17.59 -27.26
N ALA A 174 32.77 -16.77 -27.82
CA ALA A 174 31.60 -16.22 -27.13
C ALA A 174 30.41 -17.18 -27.21
N GLY A 175 29.64 -17.33 -26.12
CA GLY A 175 28.23 -17.72 -26.22
C GLY A 175 27.83 -19.20 -26.03
N SER A 176 28.66 -20.09 -25.50
CA SER A 176 28.20 -21.46 -25.14
C SER A 176 28.30 -21.71 -23.63
N PRO A 177 27.39 -21.11 -22.83
CA PRO A 177 27.35 -21.33 -21.40
C PRO A 177 26.75 -22.69 -21.05
N GLY A 178 27.12 -23.25 -19.89
CA GLY A 178 26.27 -24.24 -19.22
C GLY A 178 25.06 -23.53 -18.60
N THR A 179 23.90 -24.18 -18.55
CA THR A 179 22.63 -23.50 -18.29
C THR A 179 21.65 -24.27 -17.44
N SER A 180 20.70 -23.58 -16.78
CA SER A 180 19.61 -24.20 -16.03
C SER A 180 20.08 -25.24 -14.99
N CYS A 181 21.19 -24.97 -14.31
CA CYS A 181 21.71 -25.86 -13.29
C CYS A 181 21.15 -25.51 -11.90
N SER A 182 20.84 -26.52 -11.10
CA SER A 182 20.36 -26.34 -9.72
C SER A 182 21.21 -27.14 -8.75
N LEU A 183 21.75 -26.50 -7.72
CA LEU A 183 22.49 -27.14 -6.65
C LEU A 183 21.81 -26.84 -5.32
N ARG A 184 21.47 -27.89 -4.56
CA ARG A 184 20.76 -27.79 -3.28
C ARG A 184 21.49 -28.55 -2.19
N ALA A 185 21.77 -27.89 -1.08
CA ALA A 185 22.45 -28.51 0.08
C ALA A 185 23.77 -29.21 -0.29
N CYS A 186 24.51 -28.67 -1.26
CA CYS A 186 25.81 -29.19 -1.67
C CYS A 186 26.93 -28.63 -0.78
N TYR A 187 28.00 -29.40 -0.60
CA TYR A 187 29.11 -29.01 0.29
C TYR A 187 30.47 -29.19 -0.38
N ALA A 188 31.28 -28.13 -0.41
CA ALA A 188 32.67 -28.20 -0.90
C ALA A 188 33.66 -27.86 0.23
N ASN A 189 34.49 -28.82 0.65
CA ASN A 189 35.33 -28.64 1.84
C ASN A 189 36.81 -28.97 1.61
N GLY A 190 37.71 -28.05 1.95
CA GLY A 190 39.15 -28.31 1.99
C GLY A 190 39.76 -28.66 0.62
N ASN A 191 39.19 -28.15 -0.47
CA ASN A 191 39.72 -28.36 -1.81
C ASN A 191 40.85 -27.35 -2.08
N THR A 192 41.91 -27.80 -2.73
CA THR A 192 43.16 -27.03 -2.85
C THR A 192 43.06 -25.89 -3.86
N THR A 193 42.18 -25.97 -4.86
CA THR A 193 41.96 -24.85 -5.80
C THR A 193 40.76 -23.99 -5.37
N GLY A 194 39.64 -24.61 -5.03
CA GLY A 194 38.44 -23.90 -4.60
C GLY A 194 37.21 -24.81 -4.43
N GLY A 195 36.13 -24.27 -3.87
CA GLY A 195 34.90 -25.00 -3.63
C GLY A 195 34.09 -25.20 -4.90
N PHE A 196 33.41 -24.14 -5.35
CA PHE A 196 32.58 -24.14 -6.55
C PHE A 196 33.14 -23.17 -7.59
N ARG A 197 33.41 -23.65 -8.80
CA ARG A 197 33.67 -22.83 -9.98
C ARG A 197 32.52 -22.97 -10.96
N LEU A 198 31.94 -21.83 -11.31
CA LEU A 198 30.83 -21.65 -12.24
C LEU A 198 31.33 -20.75 -13.37
N TYR A 199 32.04 -21.34 -14.34
CA TYR A 199 32.67 -20.60 -15.41
C TYR A 199 31.76 -20.53 -16.64
N LYS A 200 31.30 -19.34 -17.03
CA LYS A 200 30.30 -19.15 -18.10
C LYS A 200 29.08 -20.05 -17.88
N LEU A 201 28.55 -20.07 -16.66
CA LEU A 201 27.26 -20.67 -16.37
C LEU A 201 26.18 -19.61 -16.43
N SER A 202 24.95 -20.01 -16.74
CA SER A 202 23.85 -19.07 -16.82
C SER A 202 22.57 -19.63 -16.22
N TYR A 203 21.73 -18.75 -15.68
CA TYR A 203 20.42 -19.11 -15.09
C TYR A 203 20.54 -20.34 -14.18
N THR A 204 21.56 -20.29 -13.32
CA THR A 204 22.01 -21.36 -12.45
C THR A 204 21.83 -20.92 -11.01
N ALA A 205 21.25 -21.78 -10.18
CA ALA A 205 20.93 -21.48 -8.79
C ALA A 205 21.65 -22.43 -7.83
N LEU A 206 22.24 -21.86 -6.77
CA LEU A 206 22.79 -22.57 -5.63
C LEU A 206 21.95 -22.19 -4.40
N ALA A 207 21.38 -23.17 -3.71
CA ALA A 207 20.50 -22.95 -2.56
C ALA A 207 20.99 -23.76 -1.35
N ALA A 208 21.24 -23.07 -0.24
CA ALA A 208 21.72 -23.68 1.01
C ALA A 208 22.99 -24.52 0.85
N CYS A 209 23.88 -24.14 -0.09
CA CYS A 209 25.17 -24.80 -0.27
C CYS A 209 26.21 -24.24 0.72
N ALA A 210 27.21 -25.02 1.08
CA ALA A 210 28.33 -24.61 1.94
C ALA A 210 29.67 -24.77 1.20
N ALA A 211 30.60 -23.85 1.40
CA ALA A 211 31.96 -23.95 0.90
C ALA A 211 32.95 -23.58 2.01
N ASP A 212 33.72 -24.55 2.50
CA ASP A 212 34.54 -24.38 3.69
C ASP A 212 36.01 -24.72 3.46
N ASN A 213 36.91 -23.96 4.09
CA ASN A 213 38.36 -24.20 4.09
C ASN A 213 38.99 -24.32 2.69
N ASN A 214 38.43 -23.65 1.67
CA ASN A 214 38.97 -23.57 0.32
C ASN A 214 39.67 -22.20 0.12
N PRO A 215 40.63 -22.06 -0.82
CA PRO A 215 41.14 -20.73 -1.17
C PRO A 215 40.05 -19.79 -1.70
N ILE A 216 39.15 -20.31 -2.55
CA ILE A 216 37.95 -19.60 -3.00
C ILE A 216 36.75 -20.50 -2.72
N GLY A 217 35.77 -20.02 -1.95
CA GLY A 217 34.54 -20.78 -1.67
C GLY A 217 33.68 -20.92 -2.93
N TYR A 218 33.25 -19.78 -3.49
CA TYR A 218 32.48 -19.71 -4.72
C TYR A 218 33.17 -18.79 -5.74
N LEU A 219 33.38 -19.27 -6.95
CA LEU A 219 33.86 -18.49 -8.09
C LEU A 219 32.80 -18.49 -9.18
N ILE A 220 32.13 -17.36 -9.36
CA ILE A 220 31.30 -17.07 -10.53
C ILE A 220 32.19 -16.33 -11.52
N ASP A 221 32.60 -17.01 -12.59
CA ASP A 221 33.57 -16.48 -13.55
C ASP A 221 32.88 -16.32 -14.91
N GLN A 222 32.65 -15.08 -15.33
CA GLN A 222 31.88 -14.72 -16.52
C GLN A 222 30.47 -15.36 -16.55
N GLY A 223 29.81 -15.48 -15.39
CA GLY A 223 28.46 -16.03 -15.27
C GLY A 223 27.36 -15.05 -15.66
N TRP A 224 26.23 -15.56 -16.16
CA TRP A 224 25.06 -14.75 -16.56
C TRP A 224 23.80 -15.17 -15.80
N ASN A 225 23.35 -14.36 -14.86
CA ASN A 225 22.19 -14.67 -14.00
C ASN A 225 22.42 -15.90 -13.10
N VAL A 226 23.58 -16.00 -12.45
CA VAL A 226 23.85 -17.03 -11.43
C VAL A 226 23.42 -16.50 -10.06
N ALA A 227 22.64 -17.30 -9.31
CA ALA A 227 22.12 -16.92 -8.00
C ALA A 227 22.63 -17.84 -6.89
N LEU A 228 23.17 -17.26 -5.81
CA LEU A 228 23.47 -17.96 -4.56
C LEU A 228 22.44 -17.53 -3.52
N THR A 229 21.69 -18.46 -2.95
CA THR A 229 20.62 -18.17 -1.97
C THR A 229 20.88 -18.94 -0.68
N ALA A 230 21.04 -18.22 0.43
CA ALA A 230 21.31 -18.77 1.75
C ALA A 230 22.54 -19.71 1.79
N CYS A 231 23.57 -19.40 0.99
CA CYS A 231 24.81 -20.17 0.97
C CYS A 231 25.75 -19.74 2.11
N GLY A 232 26.56 -20.68 2.60
CA GLY A 232 27.55 -20.46 3.66
C GLY A 232 28.99 -20.52 3.14
N SER A 233 29.89 -19.70 3.68
CA SER A 233 31.30 -19.74 3.33
C SER A 233 32.17 -19.61 4.57
N GLU A 234 32.86 -20.68 4.95
CA GLU A 234 33.60 -20.71 6.22
C GLU A 234 35.11 -20.94 6.06
N GLY A 235 35.95 -20.12 6.69
CA GLY A 235 37.40 -20.38 6.73
C GLY A 235 38.14 -20.21 5.40
N ASN A 236 37.48 -19.70 4.36
CA ASN A 236 38.09 -19.50 3.03
C ASN A 236 38.96 -18.23 2.99
N THR A 237 39.94 -18.19 2.07
CA THR A 237 40.70 -16.95 1.80
C THR A 237 39.84 -15.95 1.03
N THR A 238 39.00 -16.42 0.12
CA THR A 238 37.94 -15.62 -0.51
C THR A 238 36.63 -16.36 -0.41
N GLY A 239 35.60 -15.76 0.19
CA GLY A 239 34.32 -16.42 0.35
C GLY A 239 33.62 -16.62 -1.00
N THR A 240 33.23 -15.52 -1.63
CA THR A 240 32.66 -15.50 -2.99
C THR A 240 33.44 -14.54 -3.87
N LYS A 241 33.76 -14.94 -5.10
CA LYS A 241 34.34 -14.09 -6.13
C LYS A 241 33.45 -14.09 -7.38
N ILE A 242 33.03 -12.91 -7.80
CA ILE A 242 32.29 -12.66 -9.04
C ILE A 242 33.23 -11.94 -9.99
N ASN A 243 33.70 -12.63 -11.02
CA ASN A 243 34.68 -12.15 -11.98
C ASN A 243 34.04 -11.98 -13.36
N GLY A 244 33.53 -10.80 -13.66
CA GLY A 244 32.81 -10.50 -14.90
C GLY A 244 31.41 -11.11 -14.98
N GLY A 245 30.81 -11.00 -16.17
CA GLY A 245 29.44 -11.43 -16.41
C GLY A 245 28.39 -10.40 -15.98
N TYR A 246 27.11 -10.78 -16.01
CA TYR A 246 26.00 -9.88 -15.66
C TYR A 246 24.83 -10.58 -14.98
N GLY A 247 24.12 -9.86 -14.09
CA GLY A 247 22.90 -10.34 -13.44
C GLY A 247 23.12 -11.33 -12.30
N ASN A 248 24.36 -11.50 -11.84
CA ASN A 248 24.68 -12.45 -10.78
C ASN A 248 24.23 -11.92 -9.42
N THR A 249 23.66 -12.79 -8.59
CA THR A 249 23.08 -12.40 -7.30
C THR A 249 23.55 -13.28 -6.16
N VAL A 250 23.75 -12.67 -5.01
CA VAL A 250 24.06 -13.32 -3.74
C VAL A 250 23.02 -12.86 -2.73
N PHE A 251 22.22 -13.79 -2.22
CA PHE A 251 21.13 -13.53 -1.29
C PHE A 251 21.37 -14.26 0.02
N SER A 252 21.43 -13.53 1.13
CA SER A 252 21.61 -14.06 2.49
C SER A 252 22.84 -14.95 2.63
N GLN A 253 23.97 -14.57 2.03
CA GLN A 253 25.21 -15.33 2.23
C GLN A 253 25.80 -15.06 3.61
N PHE A 254 26.10 -16.13 4.33
CA PHE A 254 26.76 -16.10 5.63
C PHE A 254 28.25 -16.39 5.45
N VAL A 255 29.11 -15.40 5.65
CA VAL A 255 30.57 -15.53 5.55
C VAL A 255 31.14 -15.59 6.97
N TYR A 256 31.69 -16.73 7.35
CA TYR A 256 32.23 -16.96 8.69
C TYR A 256 33.74 -17.20 8.63
N ASN A 257 34.51 -16.62 9.56
CA ASN A 257 35.95 -16.89 9.67
C ASN A 257 36.73 -16.70 8.35
N ASN A 258 36.31 -15.75 7.51
CA ASN A 258 37.00 -15.46 6.25
C ASN A 258 38.42 -14.95 6.52
N ARG A 259 39.40 -15.42 5.73
CA ARG A 259 40.84 -15.17 5.93
C ARG A 259 41.45 -14.25 4.87
N GLY A 260 40.62 -13.55 4.11
CA GLY A 260 41.05 -12.61 3.08
C GLY A 260 39.92 -11.67 2.66
N THR A 261 39.19 -11.98 1.58
CA THR A 261 38.07 -11.15 1.10
C THR A 261 36.75 -11.90 1.18
N GLY A 262 35.75 -11.39 1.89
CA GLY A 262 34.47 -12.07 2.04
C GLY A 262 33.74 -12.27 0.71
N ILE A 263 33.35 -11.18 0.06
CA ILE A 263 32.75 -11.16 -1.28
C ILE A 263 33.51 -10.17 -2.17
N TRP A 264 34.01 -10.65 -3.31
CA TRP A 264 34.81 -9.88 -4.24
C TRP A 264 34.14 -9.79 -5.62
N VAL A 265 33.72 -8.60 -6.02
CA VAL A 265 33.17 -8.29 -7.35
C VAL A 265 34.24 -7.61 -8.20
N THR A 266 34.58 -8.20 -9.35
CA THR A 266 35.69 -7.77 -10.21
C THR A 266 35.47 -8.17 -11.67
N GLY A 267 36.45 -7.92 -12.53
CA GLY A 267 36.44 -8.38 -13.92
C GLY A 267 35.35 -7.73 -14.78
N THR A 268 35.02 -6.46 -14.51
CA THR A 268 33.92 -5.73 -15.15
C THR A 268 32.58 -6.45 -15.02
N ALA A 269 32.25 -6.96 -13.83
CA ALA A 269 30.94 -7.53 -13.57
C ALA A 269 29.88 -6.43 -13.53
N HIS A 270 28.71 -6.65 -14.15
CA HIS A 270 27.61 -5.68 -14.20
C HIS A 270 26.32 -6.27 -13.62
N LEU A 271 25.37 -5.42 -13.22
CA LEU A 271 24.07 -5.86 -12.68
C LEU A 271 24.22 -6.89 -11.54
N THR A 272 25.29 -6.78 -10.74
CA THR A 272 25.53 -7.70 -9.63
C THR A 272 24.74 -7.25 -8.42
N GLY A 273 24.01 -8.15 -7.76
CA GLY A 273 23.20 -7.84 -6.59
C GLY A 273 23.65 -8.62 -5.35
N LEU A 274 23.92 -7.94 -4.25
CA LEU A 274 24.25 -8.53 -2.95
C LEU A 274 23.15 -8.14 -1.95
N TYR A 275 22.47 -9.13 -1.37
CA TYR A 275 21.29 -8.89 -0.53
C TYR A 275 21.48 -9.58 0.83
N GLN A 276 21.39 -8.83 1.93
CA GLN A 276 21.41 -9.34 3.30
C GLN A 276 22.65 -10.20 3.59
N VAL A 277 23.82 -9.75 3.16
CA VAL A 277 25.08 -10.49 3.30
C VAL A 277 25.78 -10.16 4.63
N ALA A 278 26.39 -11.15 5.27
CA ALA A 278 27.02 -10.98 6.57
C ALA A 278 28.46 -11.50 6.62
N ASP A 279 29.32 -10.76 7.32
CA ASP A 279 30.67 -11.14 7.73
C ASP A 279 30.73 -11.33 9.25
N VAL A 280 30.98 -12.57 9.67
CA VAL A 280 30.89 -12.98 11.06
C VAL A 280 32.20 -13.59 11.52
N THR A 281 32.75 -13.03 12.60
CA THR A 281 34.01 -13.47 13.22
C THR A 281 35.15 -13.63 12.19
N PRO A 282 35.61 -12.54 11.54
CA PRO A 282 36.64 -12.62 10.51
C PRO A 282 37.93 -13.29 11.04
N GLY A 283 38.50 -14.16 10.23
CA GLY A 283 39.71 -14.91 10.56
C GLY A 283 40.97 -14.06 10.45
N THR A 284 42.09 -14.60 10.95
CA THR A 284 43.40 -13.97 10.76
C THR A 284 43.71 -13.86 9.26
N GLY A 285 44.03 -12.64 8.80
CA GLY A 285 44.27 -12.35 7.38
C GLY A 285 43.09 -11.73 6.63
N ALA A 286 41.91 -11.59 7.26
CA ALA A 286 40.80 -10.83 6.70
C ALA A 286 41.24 -9.40 6.35
N THR A 287 40.97 -8.99 5.11
CA THR A 287 41.33 -7.67 4.56
C THR A 287 40.09 -6.86 4.24
N ASN A 288 39.08 -7.48 3.63
CA ASN A 288 37.84 -6.82 3.24
C ASN A 288 36.66 -7.77 3.44
N PHE A 289 35.50 -7.25 3.84
CA PHE A 289 34.26 -8.00 3.66
C PHE A 289 33.83 -7.91 2.20
N LEU A 290 33.29 -6.77 1.78
CA LEU A 290 32.92 -6.52 0.40
C LEU A 290 34.04 -5.76 -0.31
N LYS A 291 34.46 -6.29 -1.45
CA LYS A 291 35.42 -5.65 -2.35
C LYS A 291 34.85 -5.52 -3.73
N VAL A 292 34.78 -4.31 -4.29
CA VAL A 292 34.32 -4.05 -5.65
C VAL A 292 35.41 -3.31 -6.42
N ASP A 293 35.97 -3.94 -7.45
CA ASP A 293 37.04 -3.37 -8.26
C ASP A 293 36.52 -2.40 -9.33
N SER A 294 37.40 -1.51 -9.79
CA SER A 294 37.10 -0.53 -10.85
C SER A 294 36.52 -1.19 -12.11
N GLY A 295 35.51 -0.54 -12.70
CA GLY A 295 34.81 -1.05 -13.89
C GLY A 295 33.71 -2.07 -13.58
N SER A 296 33.53 -2.47 -12.31
CA SER A 296 32.43 -3.35 -11.88
C SER A 296 31.29 -2.56 -11.23
N TYR A 297 30.08 -3.10 -11.30
CA TYR A 297 28.83 -2.47 -10.85
C TYR A 297 28.07 -3.40 -9.94
N CYS A 298 27.73 -2.91 -8.74
CA CYS A 298 27.10 -3.71 -7.70
C CYS A 298 25.97 -2.93 -7.01
N THR A 299 24.86 -3.59 -6.74
CA THR A 299 23.82 -3.10 -5.82
C THR A 299 23.87 -3.95 -4.56
N ILE A 300 23.95 -3.30 -3.41
CA ILE A 300 23.96 -3.92 -2.08
C ILE A 300 22.64 -3.54 -1.40
N VAL A 301 21.93 -4.50 -0.82
CA VAL A 301 20.70 -4.27 -0.05
C VAL A 301 20.82 -4.98 1.29
N GLY A 302 21.17 -4.25 2.34
CA GLY A 302 21.47 -4.80 3.66
C GLY A 302 22.80 -5.55 3.69
N GLN A 303 23.70 -5.10 4.55
CA GLN A 303 24.94 -5.79 4.89
C GLN A 303 25.19 -5.75 6.40
N SER A 304 25.89 -6.75 6.92
CA SER A 304 26.41 -6.74 8.28
C SER A 304 27.90 -7.06 8.23
N ASN A 305 28.74 -6.04 8.31
CA ASN A 305 30.18 -6.17 8.11
C ASN A 305 30.95 -6.01 9.42
N THR A 306 31.82 -6.97 9.73
CA THR A 306 32.81 -6.83 10.80
C THR A 306 34.14 -6.33 10.22
N THR A 307 34.56 -6.87 9.08
CA THR A 307 35.71 -6.37 8.30
C THR A 307 35.30 -5.15 7.46
N ALA A 308 36.26 -4.25 7.19
CA ALA A 308 36.03 -3.08 6.34
C ALA A 308 35.66 -3.47 4.90
N ASN A 309 34.94 -2.58 4.20
CA ASN A 309 34.66 -2.72 2.77
C ASN A 309 35.65 -1.89 1.94
N ALA A 310 35.88 -2.28 0.68
CA ALA A 310 36.69 -1.54 -0.28
C ALA A 310 35.99 -1.42 -1.64
N PHE A 311 35.57 -0.21 -2.00
CA PHE A 311 34.80 0.06 -3.22
C PHE A 311 35.57 1.00 -4.15
N ASN A 312 36.11 0.43 -5.23
CA ASN A 312 36.75 1.16 -6.34
C ASN A 312 35.88 1.14 -7.62
N GLY A 313 34.77 0.40 -7.62
CA GLY A 313 33.77 0.36 -8.69
C GLY A 313 32.52 1.20 -8.38
N THR A 314 31.47 1.03 -9.18
CA THR A 314 30.19 1.72 -9.00
C THR A 314 29.28 0.89 -8.09
N VAL A 315 28.99 1.38 -6.89
CA VAL A 315 28.25 0.61 -5.86
C VAL A 315 27.05 1.39 -5.34
N THR A 316 25.84 0.89 -5.60
CA THR A 316 24.60 1.35 -4.97
C THR A 316 24.40 0.58 -3.68
N ILE A 317 24.09 1.24 -2.57
CA ILE A 317 23.86 0.61 -1.27
C ILE A 317 22.51 1.08 -0.74
N LEU A 318 21.61 0.14 -0.46
CA LEU A 318 20.33 0.38 0.22
C LEU A 318 20.44 -0.29 1.58
N ASP A 319 20.47 0.49 2.65
CA ASP A 319 20.77 0.02 4.01
C ASP A 319 22.19 -0.54 4.14
N ASP A 320 23.14 0.33 4.45
CA ASP A 320 24.56 0.02 4.61
C ASP A 320 24.91 -0.67 5.94
N GLY A 321 23.91 -1.00 6.78
CA GLY A 321 24.09 -1.51 8.14
C GLY A 321 24.08 -0.42 9.22
N GLY A 322 24.10 0.86 8.83
CA GLY A 322 23.96 2.04 9.70
C GLY A 322 22.62 2.77 9.57
N ASN A 323 21.67 2.22 8.80
CA ASN A 323 20.46 2.90 8.28
C ASN A 323 20.74 3.96 7.19
N GLY A 324 21.84 3.82 6.43
CA GLY A 324 22.21 4.69 5.32
C GLY A 324 21.79 4.19 3.93
N ILE A 325 21.73 5.10 2.95
CA ILE A 325 21.48 4.83 1.52
C ILE A 325 22.53 5.55 0.67
N VAL A 326 23.13 4.86 -0.30
CA VAL A 326 24.07 5.41 -1.28
C VAL A 326 23.61 5.07 -2.70
N VAL A 327 23.42 6.08 -3.54
CA VAL A 327 23.07 5.94 -4.97
C VAL A 327 24.12 6.66 -5.81
N PRO A 328 25.10 5.95 -6.41
CA PRO A 328 26.10 6.55 -7.30
C PRO A 328 25.49 6.88 -8.67
N GLY A 329 26.00 7.94 -9.32
CA GLY A 329 25.64 8.28 -10.69
C GLY A 329 24.39 9.15 -10.78
N HIS A 330 23.23 8.60 -11.14
CA HIS A 330 22.00 9.39 -11.33
C HIS A 330 20.92 8.95 -10.36
N ALA A 331 20.44 9.87 -9.51
CA ALA A 331 19.29 9.64 -8.63
C ALA A 331 18.17 10.61 -9.00
N TYR A 332 17.05 10.07 -9.48
CA TYR A 332 15.89 10.84 -9.88
C TYR A 332 14.72 10.64 -8.92
N PHE A 333 14.30 11.70 -8.25
CA PHE A 333 13.10 11.75 -7.43
C PHE A 333 12.03 12.49 -8.21
N SER A 334 11.08 11.72 -8.75
CA SER A 334 10.06 12.22 -9.68
C SER A 334 9.38 13.49 -9.18
N GLY A 335 9.48 14.57 -9.97
CA GLY A 335 8.85 15.86 -9.70
C GLY A 335 9.50 16.71 -8.61
N GLN A 336 10.66 16.33 -8.06
CA GLN A 336 11.28 17.03 -6.93
C GLN A 336 12.77 17.35 -7.14
N VAL A 337 13.63 16.34 -7.32
CA VAL A 337 15.09 16.54 -7.33
C VAL A 337 15.76 15.55 -8.28
N GLU A 338 16.67 16.05 -9.11
CA GLU A 338 17.54 15.25 -9.98
C GLU A 338 18.99 15.42 -9.55
N ILE A 339 19.64 14.32 -9.16
CA ILE A 339 21.04 14.32 -8.74
C ILE A 339 21.85 13.60 -9.81
N ASN A 340 22.65 14.37 -10.55
CA ASN A 340 23.53 13.87 -11.62
C ASN A 340 24.88 13.32 -11.11
N ASN A 341 24.97 12.99 -9.82
CA ASN A 341 26.13 12.32 -9.23
C ASN A 341 25.73 11.49 -7.99
N THR A 342 26.71 11.05 -7.20
CA THR A 342 26.48 10.24 -5.99
C THR A 342 25.63 10.98 -4.95
N LEU A 343 24.50 10.37 -4.57
CA LEU A 343 23.70 10.71 -3.40
C LEU A 343 24.10 9.78 -2.25
N ALA A 344 24.48 10.34 -1.10
CA ALA A 344 24.65 9.59 0.14
C ALA A 344 23.72 10.13 1.23
N MET A 345 23.06 9.22 1.94
CA MET A 345 22.19 9.48 3.07
C MET A 345 22.62 8.60 4.25
N ASP A 346 22.74 9.16 5.44
CA ASP A 346 23.05 8.43 6.67
C ASP A 346 22.33 9.07 7.85
N GLY A 347 21.88 8.27 8.83
CA GLY A 347 21.16 8.76 10.01
C GLY A 347 19.95 9.65 9.69
N HIS A 348 19.22 9.34 8.61
CA HIS A 348 18.11 10.12 8.06
C HIS A 348 18.46 11.49 7.47
N LYS A 349 19.72 11.76 7.11
CA LYS A 349 20.18 13.02 6.50
C LYS A 349 20.94 12.79 5.20
N ILE A 350 20.84 13.70 4.24
CA ILE A 350 21.74 13.74 3.08
C ILE A 350 23.11 14.19 3.58
N THR A 351 24.14 13.36 3.40
CA THR A 351 25.49 13.61 3.92
C THR A 351 26.45 14.16 2.86
N SER A 352 26.18 13.95 1.56
CA SER A 352 26.92 14.57 0.47
C SER A 352 26.20 14.52 -0.87
N VAL A 353 26.41 15.56 -1.69
CA VAL A 353 26.05 15.63 -3.13
C VAL A 353 27.25 16.23 -3.85
N ALA A 354 27.88 15.48 -4.76
CA ALA A 354 29.05 15.96 -5.51
C ALA A 354 28.61 16.43 -6.91
N ASN A 355 28.56 17.72 -7.25
CA ASN A 355 28.60 18.07 -8.67
C ASN A 355 29.41 19.36 -8.93
N GLY A 356 30.28 19.28 -9.95
CA GLY A 356 31.15 20.36 -10.44
C GLY A 356 30.45 21.35 -11.38
N THR A 357 29.13 21.30 -11.48
CA THR A 357 28.29 22.31 -12.13
C THR A 357 27.03 22.46 -11.28
N ALA A 358 26.71 23.73 -10.99
CA ALA A 358 25.71 24.17 -10.01
C ALA A 358 24.43 23.32 -10.04
N VAL A 359 24.19 22.62 -8.94
CA VAL A 359 22.84 22.19 -8.59
C VAL A 359 22.22 23.40 -7.91
N ASP A 360 21.33 24.07 -8.65
CA ASP A 360 20.52 25.18 -8.17
C ASP A 360 19.44 24.63 -7.24
N ASP A 361 19.86 24.14 -6.07
CA ASP A 361 18.95 23.78 -4.99
C ASP A 361 19.67 23.94 -3.63
N ALA A 362 19.42 25.09 -3.01
CA ALA A 362 19.97 25.49 -1.72
C ALA A 362 19.46 24.67 -0.53
N ALA A 363 18.76 23.54 -0.76
CA ALA A 363 18.21 22.68 0.28
C ALA A 363 19.18 21.59 0.79
N ALA A 364 20.27 21.26 0.08
CA ALA A 364 21.07 20.05 0.39
C ALA A 364 22.32 20.25 1.28
N TYR A 365 22.73 21.48 1.61
CA TYR A 365 24.00 21.73 2.36
C TYR A 365 23.83 22.30 3.78
N GLY A 366 22.63 22.19 4.38
CA GLY A 366 22.29 22.85 5.65
C GLY A 366 22.81 22.22 6.95
N GLN A 367 23.59 21.12 6.95
CA GLN A 367 24.10 20.51 8.19
C GLN A 367 25.50 19.89 8.06
N LEU A 368 26.54 20.70 7.88
CA LEU A 368 27.85 20.40 8.49
C LEU A 368 28.53 21.72 8.90
N ALA A 369 28.45 22.03 10.19
CA ALA A 369 29.13 23.16 10.79
C ALA A 369 30.65 22.91 10.85
N ALA A 370 31.45 23.83 10.34
CA ALA A 370 32.70 24.31 10.97
C ALA A 370 33.44 25.26 10.03
N TYR A 371 33.25 26.56 10.20
CA TYR A 371 34.34 27.53 10.34
C TYR A 371 33.74 28.82 10.91
N LEU A 372 33.43 28.78 12.21
CA LEU A 372 33.59 29.98 13.04
C LEU A 372 35.07 30.34 13.04
N PRO A 373 35.47 31.61 12.86
CA PRO A 373 36.56 32.15 13.65
C PRO A 373 36.09 32.23 15.10
N LEU A 374 36.94 31.76 16.00
CA LEU A 374 36.76 31.78 17.44
C LEU A 374 36.32 33.14 17.99
N ALA A 375 35.45 33.07 19.00
CA ALA A 375 35.31 33.99 20.13
C ALA A 375 35.04 35.49 19.87
N GLY A 376 33.82 35.92 20.21
CA GLY A 376 33.61 37.20 20.92
C GLY A 376 33.45 38.49 20.11
N GLY A 377 33.28 38.47 18.79
CA GLY A 377 33.08 39.68 17.99
C GLY A 377 31.64 40.21 18.00
N THR A 378 31.43 41.48 18.39
CA THR A 378 30.18 42.23 18.16
C THR A 378 30.16 42.75 16.72
N LEU A 379 29.09 42.48 15.96
CA LEU A 379 28.83 43.13 14.68
C LEU A 379 28.21 44.52 14.94
N THR A 380 29.04 45.55 15.03
CA THR A 380 28.63 46.95 14.94
C THR A 380 28.89 47.47 13.52
N GLY A 381 27.81 47.64 12.76
CA GLY A 381 27.85 48.25 11.43
C GLY A 381 26.46 48.24 10.81
N ALA A 382 26.04 49.36 10.21
CA ALA A 382 24.77 49.47 9.53
C ALA A 382 24.72 48.44 8.38
N LEU A 383 23.73 47.54 8.43
CA LEU A 383 23.50 46.53 7.42
C LEU A 383 22.80 47.17 6.21
N THR A 384 23.56 47.81 5.32
CA THR A 384 23.07 48.27 4.00
C THR A 384 23.03 47.11 3.02
N ALA A 385 22.27 46.06 3.35
CA ALA A 385 21.92 44.99 2.41
C ALA A 385 20.40 45.04 2.22
N THR A 386 19.96 45.66 1.12
CA THR A 386 18.62 45.50 0.58
C THR A 386 18.46 44.06 0.10
N ALA A 387 17.51 43.34 0.71
CA ALA A 387 17.11 41.96 0.47
C ALA A 387 17.98 40.87 1.13
N PHE A 388 17.61 40.53 2.37
CA PHE A 388 17.65 39.13 2.82
C PHE A 388 16.35 38.47 2.37
N THR A 389 16.41 37.59 1.37
CA THR A 389 15.32 36.64 1.10
C THR A 389 15.69 35.31 1.73
N SER A 390 15.14 35.01 2.90
CA SER A 390 15.18 33.66 3.45
C SER A 390 14.10 32.83 2.76
N THR A 391 14.50 31.84 1.96
CA THR A 391 13.57 30.85 1.38
C THR A 391 13.55 29.54 2.14
N SER A 392 14.18 29.45 3.32
CA SER A 392 14.12 28.26 4.18
C SER A 392 13.40 28.52 5.50
N THR A 393 12.43 27.66 5.77
CA THR A 393 11.62 27.53 6.99
C THR A 393 12.43 26.98 8.17
N SER A 394 13.54 27.63 8.54
CA SER A 394 14.05 27.42 9.91
C SER A 394 13.00 27.96 10.87
N THR A 395 12.59 27.17 11.86
CA THR A 395 11.92 27.70 13.03
C THR A 395 12.78 28.84 13.55
N LEU A 396 12.19 30.04 13.51
CA LEU A 396 12.59 31.24 14.21
C LEU A 396 13.94 31.13 14.93
N ALA A 397 14.98 31.73 14.32
CA ALA A 397 15.95 32.42 15.15
C ALA A 397 15.14 33.16 16.23
N ASN A 398 15.50 33.00 17.49
CA ASN A 398 15.01 33.89 18.54
C ASN A 398 15.51 35.30 18.19
N LEU A 399 14.83 35.97 17.27
CA LEU A 399 14.90 37.40 17.10
C LEU A 399 14.14 37.95 18.30
N ARG A 400 14.84 38.06 19.43
CA ARG A 400 14.35 38.82 20.58
C ARG A 400 14.32 40.28 20.15
N LEU A 401 13.22 40.70 19.53
CA LEU A 401 12.84 42.11 19.58
C LEU A 401 12.30 42.34 20.99
N GLY A 402 12.92 43.25 21.73
CA GLY A 402 12.52 43.60 23.07
C GLY A 402 11.02 43.91 23.14
N THR A 403 10.42 43.62 24.29
CA THR A 403 9.03 43.93 24.60
C THR A 403 8.73 45.41 24.29
N GLY A 404 7.76 45.68 23.42
CA GLY A 404 7.21 47.03 23.21
C GLY A 404 7.51 47.74 21.87
N GLN A 405 7.92 47.04 20.80
CA GLN A 405 8.20 47.69 19.51
C GLN A 405 6.95 47.82 18.62
N THR A 406 6.77 49.02 18.04
CA THR A 406 5.74 49.36 17.05
C THR A 406 6.13 48.83 15.68
N PHE A 407 5.27 48.05 15.02
CA PHE A 407 5.55 47.52 13.67
C PHE A 407 5.18 48.55 12.61
N GLY A 408 6.18 49.19 12.00
CA GLY A 408 6.01 50.08 10.84
C GLY A 408 6.92 49.67 9.69
N GLY A 409 6.35 49.38 8.52
CA GLY A 409 7.10 49.07 7.30
C GLY A 409 6.17 48.80 6.11
N ALA A 410 6.40 49.50 4.99
CA ALA A 410 5.50 49.61 3.84
C ALA A 410 5.65 48.52 2.75
N SER A 411 6.17 47.34 3.08
CA SER A 411 6.35 46.27 2.10
C SER A 411 6.10 44.91 2.76
N GLY A 412 5.07 44.21 2.29
CA GLY A 412 4.51 43.02 2.92
C GLY A 412 5.54 41.92 3.18
N GLY A 413 5.81 41.67 4.45
CA GLY A 413 6.59 40.55 4.95
C GLY A 413 5.93 39.97 6.19
N ALA A 414 5.88 38.65 6.30
CA ALA A 414 5.37 37.96 7.48
C ALA A 414 6.45 37.96 8.58
N MET A 415 6.09 38.39 9.79
CA MET A 415 6.94 38.27 10.98
C MET A 415 6.48 37.09 11.81
N ALA A 416 7.42 36.28 12.30
CA ALA A 416 7.12 35.14 13.17
C ALA A 416 7.52 35.47 14.63
N ILE A 417 6.68 35.07 15.60
CA ILE A 417 6.86 35.39 17.03
C ILE A 417 6.93 34.06 17.82
N ALA A 418 7.74 34.04 18.88
CA ALA A 418 7.84 32.90 19.80
C ALA A 418 6.49 32.57 20.47
N ASN A 419 6.33 31.30 20.89
CA ASN A 419 5.12 30.72 21.50
C ASN A 419 4.49 31.65 22.54
N ALA A 420 3.36 32.27 22.18
CA ALA A 420 2.63 33.22 23.00
C ALA A 420 1.46 32.50 23.68
N THR A 421 1.31 32.69 24.98
CA THR A 421 0.16 32.16 25.74
C THR A 421 -1.15 32.88 25.41
N THR A 422 -1.08 34.00 24.70
CA THR A 422 -2.22 34.85 24.33
C THR A 422 -2.11 35.30 22.87
N THR A 423 -3.24 35.39 22.17
CA THR A 423 -3.36 35.93 20.81
C THR A 423 -2.76 37.34 20.74
N PRO A 424 -2.01 37.70 19.66
CA PRO A 424 -1.54 39.07 19.45
C PRO A 424 -2.70 40.08 19.55
N THR A 425 -2.54 41.10 20.39
CA THR A 425 -3.60 42.04 20.75
C THR A 425 -3.83 43.15 19.71
N GLN A 426 -2.93 43.28 18.73
CA GLN A 426 -3.02 44.25 17.64
C GLN A 426 -2.86 43.56 16.29
N ASN A 427 -3.59 44.03 15.29
CA ASN A 427 -3.51 43.53 13.91
C ASN A 427 -2.29 44.16 13.20
N PRO A 428 -1.61 43.44 12.30
CA PRO A 428 -0.58 44.05 11.46
C PRO A 428 -1.21 45.09 10.52
N SER A 429 -0.50 46.18 10.24
CA SER A 429 -0.97 47.24 9.34
C SER A 429 -1.09 46.76 7.87
N ASN A 430 -0.33 45.73 7.48
CA ASN A 430 -0.47 45.04 6.20
C ASN A 430 0.11 43.61 6.28
N GLY A 431 -0.43 42.65 5.52
CA GLY A 431 0.03 41.25 5.52
C GLY A 431 -0.46 40.39 6.70
N THR A 432 0.32 39.38 7.08
CA THR A 432 -0.05 38.37 8.08
C THR A 432 1.08 38.15 9.08
N VAL A 433 0.76 38.01 10.36
CA VAL A 433 1.71 37.64 11.43
C VAL A 433 1.52 36.17 11.76
N VAL A 434 2.61 35.39 11.74
CA VAL A 434 2.57 33.96 12.10
C VAL A 434 3.03 33.81 13.56
N TYR A 435 2.28 33.07 14.37
CA TYR A 435 2.55 32.89 15.79
C TYR A 435 2.20 31.47 16.24
N ALA A 436 2.81 30.99 17.32
CA ALA A 436 2.38 29.74 17.96
C ALA A 436 1.45 30.05 19.14
N GLN A 437 0.30 29.37 19.20
CA GLN A 437 -0.64 29.42 20.33
C GLN A 437 -0.83 28.01 20.88
N GLY A 438 -0.38 27.76 22.11
CA GLY A 438 -0.47 26.43 22.72
C GLY A 438 0.28 25.34 21.92
N GLY A 439 1.33 25.70 21.18
CA GLY A 439 2.09 24.77 20.33
C GLY A 439 1.54 24.57 18.92
N VAL A 440 0.44 25.22 18.55
CA VAL A 440 -0.13 25.15 17.19
C VAL A 440 0.31 26.37 16.37
N PRO A 441 0.82 26.21 15.13
CA PRO A 441 1.12 27.32 14.23
C PRO A 441 -0.17 28.02 13.76
N MET A 442 -0.26 29.32 14.03
CA MET A 442 -1.37 30.20 13.71
C MET A 442 -0.92 31.39 12.86
N ALA A 443 -1.82 31.99 12.09
CA ALA A 443 -1.59 33.25 11.37
C ALA A 443 -2.66 34.28 11.76
N ARG A 444 -2.31 35.56 11.96
CA ARG A 444 -3.25 36.67 12.14
C ARG A 444 -3.10 37.69 11.02
N THR A 445 -4.17 37.95 10.26
CA THR A 445 -4.14 38.86 9.11
C THR A 445 -4.30 40.32 9.53
N SER A 446 -4.00 41.25 8.63
CA SER A 446 -4.23 42.69 8.83
C SER A 446 -5.71 43.03 9.03
N ALA A 447 -6.62 42.21 8.50
CA ALA A 447 -8.05 42.29 8.74
C ALA A 447 -8.48 41.73 10.13
N GLY A 448 -7.56 41.17 10.91
CA GLY A 448 -7.80 40.63 12.25
C GLY A 448 -8.29 39.18 12.29
N GLN A 449 -8.35 38.49 11.13
CA GLN A 449 -8.66 37.06 11.07
C GLN A 449 -7.52 36.21 11.63
N THR A 450 -7.86 35.08 12.24
CA THR A 450 -6.90 34.10 12.77
C THR A 450 -7.04 32.76 12.02
N ILE A 451 -5.95 32.19 11.52
CA ILE A 451 -5.87 31.00 10.66
C ILE A 451 -5.00 29.93 11.34
N ASN A 452 -5.43 28.66 11.38
CA ASN A 452 -4.60 27.54 11.82
C ASN A 452 -3.86 26.94 10.62
N MET A 453 -2.54 26.82 10.70
CA MET A 453 -1.66 26.51 9.56
C MET A 453 -1.18 25.05 9.49
N ALA A 454 -1.71 24.14 10.32
CA ALA A 454 -1.31 22.74 10.30
C ALA A 454 -2.17 21.90 9.31
N THR A 455 -1.73 21.76 8.05
CA THR A 455 -2.33 20.82 7.07
C THR A 455 -1.25 19.98 6.37
N PHE A 456 -0.93 18.83 6.95
CA PHE A 456 -0.23 17.72 6.27
C PHE A 456 -1.26 16.64 5.90
N ALA A 457 -0.97 15.81 4.90
CA ALA A 457 -1.76 14.61 4.62
C ALA A 457 -1.93 13.80 5.93
N ARG A 458 -3.16 13.74 6.45
CA ARG A 458 -3.46 13.01 7.69
C ARG A 458 -3.33 11.51 7.43
N ASN A 459 -2.23 10.92 7.88
CA ASN A 459 -2.12 9.49 8.13
C ASN A 459 -2.54 9.13 9.58
N ASP A 460 -3.32 10.01 10.21
CA ASP A 460 -3.93 9.76 11.52
C ASP A 460 -4.83 8.51 11.44
N VAL A 461 -4.94 7.76 12.54
CA VAL A 461 -5.79 6.58 12.62
C VAL A 461 -7.21 6.90 12.13
N GLY A 462 -7.70 6.13 11.15
CA GLY A 462 -9.03 6.32 10.57
C GLY A 462 -9.11 7.33 9.42
N PHE A 463 -8.02 8.00 9.03
CA PHE A 463 -8.04 8.97 7.93
C PHE A 463 -7.40 8.44 6.64
N TYR A 464 -8.01 8.80 5.52
CA TYR A 464 -7.44 8.74 4.19
C TYR A 464 -7.90 9.95 3.39
N VAL A 465 -6.95 10.78 2.95
CA VAL A 465 -7.25 11.91 2.07
C VAL A 465 -6.19 11.89 0.96
N PRO A 466 -6.53 11.45 -0.27
CA PRO A 466 -5.56 11.44 -1.35
C PRO A 466 -5.11 12.87 -1.70
N PRO A 467 -3.87 13.09 -2.17
CA PRO A 467 -3.36 14.45 -2.44
C PRO A 467 -4.20 15.27 -3.40
N ALA A 468 -4.87 14.63 -4.36
CA ALA A 468 -5.74 15.26 -5.34
C ALA A 468 -7.18 15.55 -4.84
N TRP A 469 -7.54 15.07 -3.64
CA TRP A 469 -8.89 15.23 -3.12
C TRP A 469 -9.22 16.71 -2.84
N GLY A 470 -10.46 17.10 -3.13
CA GLY A 470 -10.96 18.45 -2.89
C GLY A 470 -10.72 19.41 -4.05
N GLN A 471 -10.33 18.89 -5.22
CA GLN A 471 -10.08 19.66 -6.44
C GLN A 471 -11.26 20.56 -6.83
N PHE A 472 -12.49 20.10 -6.63
CA PHE A 472 -13.71 20.81 -7.03
C PHE A 472 -14.35 21.53 -5.83
N TRP A 473 -14.46 20.83 -4.70
CA TRP A 473 -15.06 21.34 -3.47
C TRP A 473 -14.36 22.60 -2.98
N ARG A 474 -13.02 22.60 -2.87
CA ARG A 474 -12.28 23.75 -2.32
C ARG A 474 -12.50 25.00 -3.18
N ALA A 475 -12.43 24.86 -4.49
CA ALA A 475 -12.67 25.97 -5.43
C ALA A 475 -14.08 26.55 -5.28
N LYS A 476 -15.10 25.70 -5.11
CA LYS A 476 -16.49 26.12 -4.91
C LYS A 476 -16.70 26.78 -3.55
N ARG A 477 -16.18 26.16 -2.48
CA ARG A 477 -16.20 26.68 -1.10
C ARG A 477 -15.54 28.06 -1.01
N ASP A 478 -14.37 28.22 -1.62
CA ASP A 478 -13.61 29.48 -1.55
C ASP A 478 -14.29 30.60 -2.38
N ALA A 479 -15.02 30.22 -3.44
CA ALA A 479 -15.85 31.13 -4.23
C ALA A 479 -17.25 31.39 -3.63
N ALA A 480 -17.58 30.82 -2.47
CA ALA A 480 -18.92 30.88 -1.89
C ALA A 480 -19.38 32.31 -1.53
N GLY A 481 -18.46 33.28 -1.39
CA GLY A 481 -18.84 34.68 -1.22
C GLY A 481 -19.62 35.27 -2.42
N THR A 482 -19.45 34.68 -3.61
CA THR A 482 -20.05 35.14 -4.88
C THR A 482 -20.90 34.10 -5.60
N GLY A 483 -20.99 32.89 -5.06
CA GLY A 483 -21.83 31.81 -5.60
C GLY A 483 -22.25 30.83 -4.50
N LEU A 484 -23.13 29.89 -4.81
CA LEU A 484 -23.58 28.87 -3.87
C LEU A 484 -22.68 27.64 -3.96
N ALA A 485 -22.09 27.24 -2.84
CA ALA A 485 -21.39 25.96 -2.70
C ALA A 485 -22.28 24.97 -1.94
N THR A 486 -22.41 23.76 -2.46
CA THR A 486 -23.44 22.79 -2.05
C THR A 486 -22.82 21.49 -1.53
N VAL A 487 -23.30 21.04 -0.37
CA VAL A 487 -22.91 19.76 0.24
C VAL A 487 -24.13 18.86 0.35
N ALA A 488 -24.02 17.59 -0.01
CA ALA A 488 -25.03 16.56 0.24
C ALA A 488 -24.54 15.62 1.34
N ALA A 489 -25.16 15.67 2.53
CA ALA A 489 -24.90 14.73 3.61
C ALA A 489 -25.92 13.58 3.55
N VAL A 490 -25.46 12.42 3.12
CA VAL A 490 -26.27 11.20 2.91
C VAL A 490 -25.99 10.21 4.01
N GLY A 491 -27.03 9.58 4.57
CA GLY A 491 -26.84 8.52 5.55
C GLY A 491 -28.10 8.17 6.31
N SER A 492 -27.91 7.53 7.47
CA SER A 492 -29.01 6.99 8.26
C SER A 492 -29.39 7.88 9.46
N SER A 493 -29.79 7.25 10.57
CA SER A 493 -30.16 7.84 11.86
C SER A 493 -29.19 8.91 12.37
N SER A 494 -27.88 8.65 12.28
CA SER A 494 -26.83 9.57 12.72
C SER A 494 -26.78 10.83 11.87
N THR A 495 -26.93 10.70 10.55
CA THR A 495 -26.98 11.85 9.63
C THR A 495 -28.25 12.65 9.83
N GLN A 496 -29.38 11.98 10.09
CA GLN A 496 -30.64 12.65 10.41
C GLN A 496 -30.54 13.45 11.72
N GLY A 497 -29.72 13.00 12.66
CA GLY A 497 -29.48 13.68 13.93
C GLY A 497 -30.16 13.07 15.14
N LEU A 498 -30.54 11.79 15.07
CA LEU A 498 -31.19 11.10 16.18
C LEU A 498 -30.38 11.24 17.48
N TYR A 499 -31.11 11.40 18.59
CA TYR A 499 -30.64 11.65 19.97
C TYR A 499 -29.89 12.95 20.22
N SER A 500 -29.78 13.83 19.22
CA SER A 500 -29.27 15.18 19.45
C SER A 500 -30.27 16.06 20.22
N SER A 501 -29.79 17.13 20.85
CA SER A 501 -30.65 18.09 21.56
C SER A 501 -31.55 18.88 20.62
N ASN A 502 -31.08 19.13 19.40
CA ASN A 502 -31.75 19.98 18.41
C ASN A 502 -31.26 19.63 17.00
N LEU A 503 -32.14 19.11 16.16
CA LEU A 503 -31.85 18.64 14.79
C LEU A 503 -31.33 19.73 13.85
N LEU A 504 -31.52 21.01 14.18
CA LEU A 504 -31.01 22.12 13.37
C LEU A 504 -29.56 22.51 13.68
N THR A 505 -29.04 22.18 14.86
CA THR A 505 -27.75 22.74 15.34
C THR A 505 -26.79 21.70 15.91
N ALA A 506 -27.31 20.59 16.42
CA ALA A 506 -26.53 19.58 17.12
C ALA A 506 -26.05 18.40 16.26
N PRO A 507 -26.77 17.92 15.22
CA PRO A 507 -26.28 16.83 14.39
C PRO A 507 -24.94 17.16 13.73
N PHE A 508 -24.10 16.16 13.47
CA PHE A 508 -22.78 16.41 12.87
C PHE A 508 -22.88 17.17 11.53
N ALA A 509 -23.89 16.86 10.69
CA ALA A 509 -24.14 17.57 9.44
C ALA A 509 -24.51 19.04 9.66
N SER A 510 -25.30 19.33 10.69
CA SER A 510 -25.68 20.70 11.08
C SER A 510 -24.52 21.48 11.70
N LYS A 511 -23.63 20.80 12.44
CA LYS A 511 -22.38 21.39 12.95
C LYS A 511 -21.42 21.71 11.80
N ILE A 512 -21.30 20.82 10.81
CA ILE A 512 -20.55 21.08 9.58
C ILE A 512 -21.12 22.30 8.86
N MET A 513 -22.44 22.35 8.66
CA MET A 513 -23.12 23.49 8.06
C MET A 513 -22.78 24.78 8.80
N THR A 514 -22.98 24.82 10.11
CA THR A 514 -22.76 26.02 10.93
C THR A 514 -21.33 26.51 10.80
N SER A 515 -20.34 25.62 10.87
CA SER A 515 -18.92 25.98 10.76
C SER A 515 -18.55 26.46 9.35
N LEU A 516 -19.07 25.83 8.29
CA LEU A 516 -18.80 26.27 6.93
C LEU A 516 -19.49 27.61 6.63
N GLN A 517 -20.72 27.80 7.09
CA GLN A 517 -21.45 29.05 6.91
C GLN A 517 -20.80 30.22 7.67
N SER A 518 -20.28 29.96 8.88
CA SER A 518 -19.53 31.00 9.61
C SER A 518 -18.25 31.44 8.90
N SER A 519 -17.63 30.53 8.15
CA SER A 519 -16.34 30.79 7.49
C SER A 519 -16.49 31.31 6.06
N TYR A 520 -17.51 30.85 5.33
CA TYR A 520 -17.64 31.05 3.88
C TYR A 520 -19.00 31.66 3.46
N GLY A 521 -19.83 32.07 4.42
CA GLY A 521 -21.13 32.70 4.18
C GLY A 521 -22.32 31.73 4.30
N ASP A 522 -23.44 32.25 4.76
CA ASP A 522 -24.67 31.48 4.96
C ASP A 522 -25.39 31.21 3.63
N GLY A 523 -25.30 29.97 3.14
CA GLY A 523 -26.00 29.52 1.93
C GLY A 523 -27.46 29.14 2.13
N GLY A 524 -28.03 29.31 3.33
CA GLY A 524 -29.40 28.89 3.68
C GLY A 524 -29.45 27.59 4.49
N SER A 525 -30.65 27.14 4.86
CA SER A 525 -30.82 25.94 5.71
C SER A 525 -30.78 24.61 4.96
N GLY A 526 -30.71 24.61 3.63
CA GLY A 526 -30.65 23.41 2.81
C GLY A 526 -31.93 22.58 2.84
N TYR A 527 -31.81 21.29 2.50
CA TYR A 527 -32.92 20.35 2.39
C TYR A 527 -33.52 19.99 3.76
N PHE A 528 -34.81 20.28 3.90
CA PHE A 528 -35.67 19.88 5.00
C PHE A 528 -36.56 18.72 4.53
N SER A 529 -36.20 17.52 4.95
CA SER A 529 -36.95 16.28 4.68
C SER A 529 -38.25 16.17 5.47
N THR A 530 -39.31 15.63 4.86
CA THR A 530 -40.51 15.17 5.59
C THR A 530 -40.27 14.01 6.56
N ALA A 531 -39.11 13.35 6.50
CA ALA A 531 -38.70 12.35 7.48
C ALA A 531 -38.49 12.96 8.88
N ARG A 532 -38.34 14.29 8.97
CA ARG A 532 -38.35 15.06 10.21
C ARG A 532 -39.77 15.50 10.54
N SER A 533 -40.64 14.55 10.85
CA SER A 533 -42.03 14.79 11.25
C SER A 533 -42.49 13.70 12.22
N LEU A 534 -43.49 14.01 13.06
CA LEU A 534 -44.08 13.01 13.95
C LEU A 534 -44.77 11.89 13.16
N THR A 535 -45.33 12.21 12.00
CA THR A 535 -45.95 11.23 11.09
C THR A 535 -44.94 10.20 10.61
N PHE A 536 -43.72 10.61 10.29
CA PHE A 536 -42.70 9.69 9.79
C PHE A 536 -42.00 8.92 10.91
N MET A 537 -41.59 9.61 11.98
CA MET A 537 -40.77 9.02 13.03
C MET A 537 -41.58 8.26 14.09
N GLY A 538 -42.90 8.51 14.16
CA GLY A 538 -43.74 8.08 15.26
C GLY A 538 -43.55 8.94 16.51
N ALA A 539 -44.59 8.99 17.35
CA ALA A 539 -44.53 9.71 18.61
C ALA A 539 -43.67 8.96 19.64
N SER A 540 -42.67 9.64 20.18
CA SER A 540 -41.83 9.19 21.30
C SER A 540 -41.45 10.39 22.17
N THR A 541 -40.92 10.16 23.37
CA THR A 541 -40.48 11.24 24.26
C THR A 541 -39.51 12.19 23.55
N THR A 542 -38.54 11.63 22.83
CA THR A 542 -37.52 12.41 22.09
C THR A 542 -38.11 13.08 20.85
N ALA A 543 -38.96 12.39 20.08
CA ALA A 543 -39.58 12.97 18.90
C ALA A 543 -40.54 14.13 19.25
N ASN A 544 -41.29 14.01 20.35
CA ASN A 544 -42.14 15.07 20.86
C ASN A 544 -41.33 16.28 21.34
N ALA A 545 -40.17 16.04 21.96
CA ALA A 545 -39.27 17.12 22.37
C ALA A 545 -38.73 17.89 21.16
N TRP A 546 -38.34 17.21 20.06
CA TRP A 546 -37.96 17.90 18.83
C TRP A 546 -39.14 18.61 18.17
N ALA A 547 -40.32 18.00 18.14
CA ALA A 547 -41.53 18.63 17.58
C ALA A 547 -41.93 19.92 18.31
N ALA A 548 -41.60 20.04 19.61
CA ALA A 548 -41.81 21.26 20.38
C ALA A 548 -40.80 22.38 20.05
N LEU A 549 -39.68 22.07 19.41
CA LEU A 549 -38.69 23.06 18.99
C LEU A 549 -39.00 23.58 17.59
N SER A 550 -39.10 24.91 17.46
CA SER A 550 -39.41 25.55 16.18
C SER A 550 -38.45 25.12 15.06
N GLY A 551 -39.01 24.78 13.90
CA GLY A 551 -38.27 24.37 12.70
C GLY A 551 -37.55 23.03 12.78
N ASN A 552 -37.64 22.30 13.89
CA ASN A 552 -37.04 20.97 13.97
C ASN A 552 -37.83 19.94 13.16
N PHE A 553 -39.16 20.01 13.22
CA PHE A 553 -40.07 19.10 12.54
C PHE A 553 -40.97 19.86 11.57
N ALA A 554 -41.35 19.19 10.47
CA ALA A 554 -42.48 19.60 9.66
C ALA A 554 -43.77 19.29 10.43
N SER A 555 -44.61 20.30 10.63
CA SER A 555 -45.91 20.13 11.28
C SER A 555 -46.97 19.80 10.25
N VAL A 556 -47.81 18.80 10.52
CA VAL A 556 -48.92 18.43 9.64
C VAL A 556 -50.26 18.83 10.26
N THR A 557 -51.19 19.25 9.43
CA THR A 557 -52.61 19.40 9.78
C THR A 557 -53.41 18.35 9.00
N GLY A 558 -54.25 17.60 9.72
CA GLY A 558 -55.02 16.49 9.18
C GLY A 558 -54.21 15.19 9.04
N SER A 559 -54.79 14.21 8.36
CA SER A 559 -54.21 12.88 8.19
C SER A 559 -53.18 12.82 7.06
N TRP A 560 -51.97 12.39 7.40
CA TRP A 560 -50.87 12.16 6.47
C TRP A 560 -50.29 10.77 6.69
N SER A 561 -49.80 10.16 5.62
CA SER A 561 -49.19 8.82 5.63
C SER A 561 -47.78 8.85 5.05
N VAL A 562 -46.94 7.91 5.48
CA VAL A 562 -45.58 7.73 4.96
C VAL A 562 -45.63 7.00 3.63
N GLY A 563 -45.00 7.60 2.62
CA GLY A 563 -44.86 7.04 1.28
C GLY A 563 -43.66 6.11 1.12
N ASN A 564 -43.52 5.56 -0.08
CA ASN A 564 -42.35 4.77 -0.48
C ASN A 564 -41.08 5.62 -0.62
N ILE A 565 -39.95 4.94 -0.80
CA ILE A 565 -38.65 5.57 -1.05
C ILE A 565 -38.67 6.29 -2.41
N TYR A 566 -38.60 7.61 -2.39
CA TYR A 566 -38.77 8.42 -3.59
C TYR A 566 -38.12 9.81 -3.48
N GLY A 567 -37.50 10.26 -4.57
CA GLY A 567 -37.07 11.66 -4.73
C GLY A 567 -35.94 12.09 -3.78
N PRO A 568 -35.75 13.40 -3.58
CA PRO A 568 -34.75 13.91 -2.66
C PRO A 568 -35.04 13.42 -1.23
N GLY A 569 -34.00 13.01 -0.53
CA GLY A 569 -34.13 12.45 0.81
C GLY A 569 -34.75 11.06 0.88
N ALA A 570 -35.11 10.41 -0.24
CA ALA A 570 -35.62 9.04 -0.26
C ALA A 570 -36.91 8.81 0.56
N ASN A 571 -37.75 9.84 0.69
CA ASN A 571 -39.00 9.77 1.46
C ASN A 571 -40.02 10.82 0.99
N TYR A 572 -41.29 10.57 1.29
CA TYR A 572 -42.35 11.58 1.22
C TYR A 572 -43.46 11.30 2.21
N LEU A 573 -44.22 12.34 2.55
CA LEU A 573 -45.53 12.19 3.17
C LEU A 573 -46.62 12.49 2.15
N PHE A 574 -47.75 11.82 2.27
CA PHE A 574 -48.89 12.07 1.41
C PHE A 574 -50.21 12.20 2.15
N SER A 575 -51.13 12.96 1.56
CA SER A 575 -52.51 13.08 1.98
C SER A 575 -53.42 13.00 0.75
N SER A 576 -54.56 12.35 0.90
CA SER A 576 -55.65 12.32 -0.09
C SER A 576 -56.81 13.26 0.26
N THR A 577 -56.71 13.99 1.37
CA THR A 577 -57.80 14.82 1.89
C THR A 577 -57.55 16.29 1.59
N ASN A 578 -58.52 16.92 0.93
CA ASN A 578 -58.48 18.34 0.62
C ASN A 578 -58.37 19.19 1.88
N GLY A 579 -57.52 20.23 1.85
CA GLY A 579 -57.28 21.11 2.99
C GLY A 579 -56.26 20.58 4.01
N ASN A 580 -55.84 19.31 3.95
CA ASN A 580 -54.71 18.85 4.76
C ASN A 580 -53.43 19.58 4.32
N SER A 581 -52.64 20.00 5.29
CA SER A 581 -51.44 20.80 5.05
C SER A 581 -50.22 20.25 5.77
N ILE A 582 -49.06 20.59 5.25
CA ILE A 582 -47.76 20.36 5.88
C ILE A 582 -46.96 21.66 5.86
N THR A 583 -46.36 22.01 6.98
CA THR A 583 -45.66 23.28 7.18
C THR A 583 -44.20 23.04 7.54
N PHE A 584 -43.32 23.79 6.89
CA PHE A 584 -41.87 23.78 7.11
C PHE A 584 -41.40 25.16 7.55
N GLN A 585 -40.30 25.22 8.30
CA GLN A 585 -39.56 26.47 8.52
C GLN A 585 -38.17 26.31 7.91
N THR A 586 -37.84 27.16 6.94
CA THR A 586 -36.61 27.05 6.16
C THR A 586 -36.04 28.44 5.89
N ARG A 587 -34.71 28.57 5.84
CA ARG A 587 -33.99 29.84 5.71
C ARG A 587 -33.41 29.99 4.31
N GLY A 588 -33.71 31.10 3.64
CA GLY A 588 -33.04 31.48 2.39
C GLY A 588 -33.87 32.35 1.45
N THR A 589 -33.18 33.07 0.56
CA THR A 589 -33.80 33.93 -0.48
C THR A 589 -34.59 33.19 -1.56
N LYS A 590 -34.36 31.88 -1.68
CA LYS A 590 -35.02 30.97 -2.62
C LYS A 590 -35.42 29.69 -1.89
N ILE A 591 -36.66 29.27 -2.11
CA ILE A 591 -37.18 28.00 -1.59
C ILE A 591 -37.60 27.12 -2.75
N ARG A 592 -37.24 25.84 -2.72
CA ARG A 592 -37.83 24.86 -3.66
C ARG A 592 -38.70 23.88 -2.88
N VAL A 593 -39.88 23.62 -3.41
CA VAL A 593 -40.81 22.61 -2.90
C VAL A 593 -40.74 21.39 -3.83
N TYR A 594 -40.59 20.21 -3.25
CA TYR A 594 -40.46 18.95 -3.98
C TYR A 594 -41.72 18.10 -3.75
N THR A 595 -42.51 17.90 -4.80
CA THR A 595 -43.73 17.08 -4.78
C THR A 595 -43.68 15.98 -5.82
N LEU A 596 -44.43 14.89 -5.60
CA LEU A 596 -44.68 13.92 -6.68
C LEU A 596 -45.84 14.45 -7.53
N SER A 597 -45.69 14.32 -8.85
CA SER A 597 -46.63 14.77 -9.86
C SER A 597 -47.00 13.63 -10.83
N GLY A 598 -48.15 13.71 -11.50
CA GLY A 598 -48.60 12.75 -12.50
C GLY A 598 -49.92 12.04 -12.16
N ALA A 599 -50.16 10.87 -12.74
CA ALA A 599 -51.43 10.14 -12.57
C ALA A 599 -51.79 9.92 -11.08
N GLY A 600 -52.99 10.33 -10.68
CA GLY A 600 -53.49 10.22 -9.30
C GLY A 600 -53.00 11.32 -8.34
N ARG A 601 -52.36 12.39 -8.84
CA ARG A 601 -51.93 13.57 -8.06
C ARG A 601 -52.91 14.73 -8.19
N VAL A 602 -52.73 15.76 -7.35
CA VAL A 602 -53.61 16.94 -7.30
C VAL A 602 -52.85 18.24 -7.43
N ASN A 603 -53.58 19.27 -7.85
CA ASN A 603 -53.18 20.65 -7.60
C ASN A 603 -53.07 20.89 -6.10
N TRP A 604 -52.22 21.83 -5.73
CA TRP A 604 -51.97 22.19 -4.34
C TRP A 604 -51.72 23.68 -4.24
N THR A 605 -51.63 24.20 -3.02
CA THR A 605 -51.28 25.60 -2.78
C THR A 605 -50.10 25.69 -1.83
N TYR A 606 -49.35 26.77 -1.90
CA TYR A 606 -48.44 27.16 -0.84
C TYR A 606 -48.73 28.57 -0.33
N SER A 607 -48.42 28.83 0.93
CA SER A 607 -48.26 30.18 1.47
C SER A 607 -46.90 30.35 2.13
N VAL A 608 -46.39 31.58 2.10
CA VAL A 608 -45.13 31.98 2.75
C VAL A 608 -45.47 32.96 3.86
N ASP A 609 -45.01 32.70 5.07
CA ASP A 609 -45.15 33.55 6.26
C ASP A 609 -46.61 33.97 6.56
N GLY A 610 -47.56 33.06 6.31
CA GLY A 610 -48.99 33.32 6.50
C GLY A 610 -49.62 34.25 5.45
N GLY A 611 -48.90 34.56 4.36
CA GLY A 611 -49.42 35.31 3.22
C GLY A 611 -50.48 34.56 2.42
N SER A 612 -50.97 35.18 1.34
CA SER A 612 -51.97 34.60 0.46
C SER A 612 -51.52 33.28 -0.17
N ALA A 613 -52.42 32.31 -0.24
CA ALA A 613 -52.16 31.02 -0.88
C ALA A 613 -51.97 31.18 -2.39
N VAL A 614 -50.90 30.59 -2.92
CA VAL A 614 -50.56 30.54 -4.34
C VAL A 614 -50.80 29.14 -4.87
N SER A 615 -51.61 29.02 -5.92
CA SER A 615 -51.92 27.74 -6.56
C SER A 615 -50.75 27.21 -7.38
N VAL A 616 -50.52 25.90 -7.29
CA VAL A 616 -49.58 25.15 -8.12
C VAL A 616 -50.34 24.04 -8.81
N THR A 617 -50.27 24.03 -10.14
CA THR A 617 -50.86 23.00 -10.98
C THR A 617 -49.96 21.76 -11.00
N ASP A 618 -50.55 20.58 -10.85
CA ASP A 618 -49.85 19.32 -11.10
C ASP A 618 -49.38 19.25 -12.56
N SER A 619 -48.16 18.77 -12.81
CA SER A 619 -47.60 18.69 -14.17
C SER A 619 -48.31 17.70 -15.10
N GLY A 620 -49.14 16.78 -14.57
CA GLY A 620 -49.99 15.89 -15.37
C GLY A 620 -49.25 14.83 -16.17
N THR A 621 -47.98 14.56 -15.87
CA THR A 621 -47.16 13.54 -16.55
C THR A 621 -47.77 12.14 -16.40
N ALA A 622 -47.65 11.31 -17.45
CA ALA A 622 -48.25 9.96 -17.50
C ALA A 622 -47.65 9.00 -16.44
N GLY A 623 -46.50 9.33 -15.84
CA GLY A 623 -45.86 8.61 -14.74
C GLY A 623 -45.53 9.55 -13.57
N SER A 624 -45.27 8.99 -12.37
CA SER A 624 -45.10 9.76 -11.14
C SER A 624 -43.80 10.61 -11.07
N THR A 625 -43.65 11.78 -11.67
CA THR A 625 -42.37 12.55 -11.60
C THR A 625 -42.18 13.41 -10.37
N ILE A 626 -40.93 13.75 -10.01
CA ILE A 626 -40.68 14.84 -9.06
C ILE A 626 -40.92 16.17 -9.77
N GLN A 627 -41.86 16.95 -9.25
CA GLN A 627 -42.09 18.34 -9.63
C GLN A 627 -41.41 19.25 -8.62
N VAL A 628 -40.63 20.20 -9.13
CA VAL A 628 -39.90 21.18 -8.33
C VAL A 628 -40.50 22.56 -8.54
N THR A 629 -41.10 23.13 -7.50
CA THR A 629 -41.67 24.49 -7.55
C THR A 629 -40.74 25.45 -6.83
N ALA A 630 -40.20 26.43 -7.55
CA ALA A 630 -39.30 27.46 -7.00
C ALA A 630 -40.07 28.71 -6.57
N ILE A 631 -39.82 29.14 -5.34
CA ILE A 631 -40.31 30.37 -4.73
C ILE A 631 -39.07 31.28 -4.59
N SER A 632 -39.09 32.46 -5.20
CA SER A 632 -37.95 33.38 -5.26
C SER A 632 -38.33 34.78 -4.77
N GLY A 633 -37.36 35.65 -4.56
CA GLY A 633 -37.59 37.02 -4.09
C GLY A 633 -37.86 37.10 -2.58
N LEU A 634 -37.48 36.08 -1.83
CA LEU A 634 -37.56 36.06 -0.38
C LEU A 634 -36.34 36.75 0.24
N SER A 635 -36.44 37.14 1.51
CA SER A 635 -35.28 37.60 2.27
C SER A 635 -34.39 36.40 2.66
N SER A 636 -33.18 36.65 3.17
CA SER A 636 -32.31 35.58 3.69
C SER A 636 -32.75 35.04 5.07
N SER A 637 -33.92 35.46 5.56
CA SER A 637 -34.44 35.08 6.88
C SER A 637 -35.08 33.69 6.87
N THR A 638 -35.59 33.26 8.03
CA THR A 638 -36.37 32.01 8.13
C THR A 638 -37.81 32.29 7.73
N HIS A 639 -38.32 31.48 6.81
CA HIS A 639 -39.67 31.54 6.27
C HIS A 639 -40.49 30.31 6.66
N THR A 640 -41.76 30.53 6.96
CA THR A 640 -42.74 29.47 7.21
C THR A 640 -43.49 29.14 5.93
N ILE A 641 -43.33 27.92 5.43
CA ILE A 641 -43.90 27.46 4.15
C ILE A 641 -44.98 26.43 4.44
N THR A 642 -46.24 26.78 4.20
CA THR A 642 -47.37 25.88 4.37
C THR A 642 -47.83 25.39 3.00
N ILE A 643 -47.79 24.08 2.79
CA ILE A 643 -48.21 23.42 1.55
C ILE A 643 -49.51 22.69 1.83
N THR A 644 -50.55 22.95 1.04
CA THR A 644 -51.91 22.48 1.30
C THR A 644 -52.49 21.76 0.09
N HIS A 645 -53.09 20.58 0.32
CA HIS A 645 -53.85 19.84 -0.68
C HIS A 645 -55.02 20.70 -1.18
N ASN A 646 -55.11 20.90 -2.50
CA ASN A 646 -56.11 21.76 -3.12
C ASN A 646 -56.69 21.09 -4.37
N GLY A 647 -57.50 20.06 -4.16
CA GLY A 647 -58.11 19.33 -5.26
C GLY A 647 -59.10 18.26 -4.81
N THR A 648 -59.41 17.36 -5.73
CA THR A 648 -60.38 16.29 -5.49
C THR A 648 -59.86 15.33 -4.42
N THR A 649 -60.65 15.15 -3.36
CA THR A 649 -60.41 14.13 -2.33
C THR A 649 -60.29 12.74 -2.97
N GLY A 650 -59.30 11.95 -2.54
CA GLY A 650 -58.97 10.63 -3.11
C GLY A 650 -57.73 10.65 -4.00
N ASN A 651 -57.41 11.78 -4.63
CA ASN A 651 -56.13 11.99 -5.30
C ASN A 651 -55.10 12.53 -4.31
N TYR A 652 -53.82 12.23 -4.52
CA TYR A 652 -52.77 12.41 -3.52
C TYR A 652 -51.94 13.66 -3.74
N LEU A 653 -51.83 14.51 -2.72
CA LEU A 653 -50.70 15.42 -2.58
C LEU A 653 -49.58 14.66 -1.88
N SER A 654 -48.38 14.65 -2.46
CA SER A 654 -47.22 13.97 -1.90
C SER A 654 -46.04 14.92 -1.88
N VAL A 655 -45.48 15.15 -0.69
CA VAL A 655 -44.43 16.15 -0.44
C VAL A 655 -43.19 15.42 0.07
N CYS A 656 -42.07 15.55 -0.64
CA CYS A 656 -40.78 15.00 -0.20
C CYS A 656 -40.17 15.90 0.89
N GLY A 657 -40.18 17.21 0.64
CA GLY A 657 -39.57 18.21 1.51
C GLY A 657 -39.44 19.56 0.81
N VAL A 658 -38.67 20.46 1.42
CA VAL A 658 -38.33 21.79 0.87
C VAL A 658 -36.84 22.07 1.00
N THR A 659 -36.28 22.95 0.16
CA THR A 659 -34.94 23.52 0.37
C THR A 659 -35.03 25.00 0.66
N GLY A 660 -34.16 25.53 1.52
CA GLY A 660 -33.92 26.96 1.68
C GLY A 660 -32.50 27.30 1.28
N GLU A 661 -32.35 28.18 0.29
CA GLU A 661 -31.06 28.57 -0.28
C GLU A 661 -30.92 30.08 -0.43
N ASN A 662 -29.72 30.58 -0.14
CA ASN A 662 -29.28 31.90 -0.55
C ASN A 662 -28.58 31.82 -1.91
N ALA A 663 -28.45 32.97 -2.59
CA ALA A 663 -27.73 33.05 -3.87
C ALA A 663 -26.22 32.77 -3.71
N THR A 664 -25.67 33.04 -2.52
CA THR A 664 -24.27 32.86 -2.17
C THR A 664 -24.13 32.20 -0.80
N GLY A 665 -22.95 31.65 -0.51
CA GLY A 665 -22.61 30.97 0.74
C GLY A 665 -22.49 29.47 0.59
N VAL A 666 -22.33 28.76 1.71
CA VAL A 666 -22.32 27.29 1.77
C VAL A 666 -23.65 26.78 2.28
N VAL A 667 -24.24 25.80 1.58
CA VAL A 667 -25.45 25.10 2.01
C VAL A 667 -25.17 23.60 2.18
N VAL A 668 -25.70 23.01 3.25
CA VAL A 668 -25.58 21.57 3.50
C VAL A 668 -26.98 20.95 3.47
N ASN A 669 -27.23 20.12 2.46
CA ASN A 669 -28.45 19.36 2.33
C ASN A 669 -28.34 18.07 3.14
N ASN A 670 -29.16 17.94 4.19
CA ASN A 670 -29.18 16.75 5.04
C ASN A 670 -30.23 15.75 4.55
N TYR A 671 -29.77 14.65 3.96
CA TYR A 671 -30.57 13.54 3.45
C TYR A 671 -30.59 12.34 4.40
N GLY A 672 -30.32 12.55 5.68
CA GLY A 672 -30.35 11.50 6.70
C GLY A 672 -31.76 10.97 6.96
N ILE A 673 -31.92 9.64 6.99
CA ILE A 673 -33.18 8.97 7.34
C ILE A 673 -32.92 7.89 8.38
N SER A 674 -33.66 7.93 9.50
CA SER A 674 -33.62 6.87 10.50
C SER A 674 -33.88 5.50 9.87
N GLY A 675 -33.00 4.53 10.15
CA GLY A 675 -33.12 3.16 9.65
C GLY A 675 -32.71 2.93 8.19
N ALA A 676 -32.30 3.97 7.43
CA ALA A 676 -31.85 3.76 6.06
C ALA A 676 -30.57 2.91 5.98
N SER A 677 -30.52 2.06 4.95
CA SER A 677 -29.38 1.22 4.59
C SER A 677 -28.67 1.80 3.36
N SER A 678 -27.53 1.24 2.99
CA SER A 678 -26.82 1.62 1.76
C SER A 678 -27.72 1.50 0.51
N SER A 679 -28.58 0.47 0.45
CA SER A 679 -29.53 0.23 -0.64
C SER A 679 -30.62 1.29 -0.78
N THR A 680 -30.88 2.11 0.24
CA THR A 680 -31.84 3.22 0.16
C THR A 680 -31.45 4.24 -0.91
N PHE A 681 -30.15 4.38 -1.20
CA PHE A 681 -29.61 5.44 -2.05
C PHE A 681 -29.11 4.97 -3.43
N THR A 682 -29.26 3.70 -3.79
CA THR A 682 -28.53 3.12 -4.94
C THR A 682 -29.20 3.28 -6.30
N ASP A 683 -30.53 3.35 -6.37
CA ASP A 683 -31.21 3.50 -7.65
C ASP A 683 -30.94 4.90 -8.22
N PHE A 684 -30.23 4.95 -9.35
CA PHE A 684 -30.05 6.14 -10.18
C PHE A 684 -30.51 5.93 -11.63
N THR A 685 -31.10 4.77 -11.94
CA THR A 685 -31.58 4.44 -13.30
C THR A 685 -33.03 4.84 -13.52
N ASN A 686 -33.82 4.93 -12.44
CA ASN A 686 -35.20 5.39 -12.49
C ASN A 686 -35.30 6.85 -12.03
N ASN A 687 -36.25 7.60 -12.62
CA ASN A 687 -36.50 9.03 -12.36
C ASN A 687 -36.77 9.40 -10.88
N TYR A 688 -36.88 8.41 -10.01
CA TYR A 688 -37.37 8.51 -8.64
C TYR A 688 -36.38 8.00 -7.61
N GLY A 689 -35.28 7.41 -8.08
CA GLY A 689 -34.27 6.82 -7.23
C GLY A 689 -33.52 7.90 -6.46
N ALA A 690 -33.35 7.67 -5.16
CA ALA A 690 -32.76 8.65 -4.25
C ALA A 690 -31.31 9.01 -4.61
N GLY A 691 -30.59 8.11 -5.29
CA GLY A 691 -29.23 8.36 -5.78
C GLY A 691 -29.15 9.51 -6.79
N ARG A 692 -30.22 9.80 -7.54
CA ARG A 692 -30.24 10.94 -8.47
C ARG A 692 -30.39 12.29 -7.79
N TRP A 693 -31.02 12.31 -6.63
CA TRP A 693 -31.45 13.54 -5.96
C TRP A 693 -30.60 13.89 -4.74
N CYS A 694 -29.86 12.94 -4.19
CA CYS A 694 -29.04 13.15 -3.00
C CYS A 694 -27.58 13.46 -3.38
N GLY A 695 -27.38 14.49 -4.21
CA GLY A 695 -26.08 14.87 -4.79
C GLY A 695 -25.82 14.35 -6.21
N GLY A 696 -26.78 13.61 -6.78
CA GLY A 696 -26.76 13.17 -8.17
C GLY A 696 -27.26 14.22 -9.17
N PRO A 697 -27.43 13.86 -10.45
CA PRO A 697 -27.63 14.82 -11.54
C PRO A 697 -28.93 15.64 -11.46
N ASP A 698 -29.96 15.18 -10.73
CA ASP A 698 -31.23 15.92 -10.62
C ASP A 698 -31.19 16.98 -9.51
N TYR A 699 -30.27 16.84 -8.56
CA TYR A 699 -29.95 17.89 -7.59
C TYR A 699 -28.48 17.76 -7.14
N PRO A 700 -27.54 18.23 -7.98
CA PRO A 700 -26.12 17.98 -7.82
C PRO A 700 -25.55 18.69 -6.60
N ALA A 701 -24.45 18.16 -6.08
CA ALA A 701 -23.67 18.77 -5.00
C ALA A 701 -22.20 18.94 -5.43
N ASP A 702 -21.54 19.97 -4.91
CA ASP A 702 -20.09 20.16 -5.09
C ASP A 702 -19.28 19.18 -4.20
N LEU A 703 -19.87 18.75 -3.07
CA LEU A 703 -19.34 17.74 -2.16
C LEU A 703 -20.44 16.77 -1.70
N VAL A 704 -20.16 15.47 -1.73
CA VAL A 704 -21.01 14.44 -1.11
C VAL A 704 -20.32 13.84 0.11
N ILE A 705 -21.00 13.86 1.26
CA ILE A 705 -20.60 13.15 2.48
C ILE A 705 -21.49 11.92 2.61
N TYR A 706 -20.93 10.73 2.39
CA TYR A 706 -21.67 9.46 2.45
C TYR A 706 -21.43 8.74 3.77
N ALA A 707 -22.48 8.52 4.56
CA ALA A 707 -22.41 7.92 5.89
C ALA A 707 -23.53 6.88 6.12
N ALA A 708 -23.66 5.90 5.22
CA ALA A 708 -24.56 4.76 5.36
C ALA A 708 -23.79 3.43 5.44
N GLY A 709 -24.24 2.51 6.28
CA GLY A 709 -23.59 1.19 6.49
C GLY A 709 -23.94 0.55 7.83
N ALA A 710 -24.21 1.37 8.85
CA ALA A 710 -24.50 0.88 10.20
C ALA A 710 -25.72 -0.07 10.26
N ASN A 711 -26.81 0.28 9.57
CA ASN A 711 -28.01 -0.57 9.51
C ASN A 711 -27.78 -1.82 8.65
N ASP A 712 -26.95 -1.72 7.60
CA ASP A 712 -26.57 -2.85 6.76
C ASP A 712 -25.82 -3.91 7.59
N ALA A 713 -24.88 -3.49 8.44
CA ALA A 713 -24.14 -4.36 9.34
C ALA A 713 -25.05 -5.01 10.40
N ASN A 714 -25.97 -4.24 11.01
CA ASN A 714 -26.97 -4.77 11.94
C ASN A 714 -27.90 -5.82 11.28
N ALA A 715 -28.22 -5.61 10.01
CA ALA A 715 -28.99 -6.56 9.20
C ALA A 715 -28.17 -7.75 8.68
N GLY A 716 -26.86 -7.81 8.98
CA GLY A 716 -25.97 -8.89 8.58
C GLY A 716 -25.55 -8.89 7.10
N MET A 717 -25.76 -7.78 6.38
CA MET A 717 -25.37 -7.62 4.97
C MET A 717 -23.86 -7.86 4.80
N SER A 718 -23.45 -8.46 3.68
CA SER A 718 -22.02 -8.66 3.39
C SER A 718 -21.33 -7.33 3.01
N GLY A 719 -20.04 -7.24 3.29
CA GLY A 719 -19.24 -6.10 2.83
C GLY A 719 -19.28 -5.92 1.31
N ASP A 720 -19.36 -7.01 0.54
CA ASP A 720 -19.45 -6.97 -0.93
C ASP A 720 -20.75 -6.35 -1.44
N THR A 721 -21.89 -6.69 -0.82
CA THR A 721 -23.19 -6.10 -1.18
C THR A 721 -23.22 -4.62 -0.81
N TRP A 722 -22.73 -4.25 0.37
CA TRP A 722 -22.61 -2.83 0.76
C TRP A 722 -21.68 -2.06 -0.20
N ALA A 723 -20.54 -2.64 -0.58
CA ALA A 723 -19.60 -2.04 -1.52
C ALA A 723 -20.18 -1.89 -2.93
N ALA A 724 -21.03 -2.82 -3.38
CA ALA A 724 -21.77 -2.69 -4.62
C ALA A 724 -22.77 -1.52 -4.55
N ASN A 725 -23.49 -1.39 -3.44
CA ASN A 725 -24.42 -0.28 -3.21
C ASN A 725 -23.70 1.08 -3.20
N LEU A 726 -22.58 1.20 -2.49
CA LEU A 726 -21.78 2.42 -2.46
C LEU A 726 -21.30 2.81 -3.87
N ARG A 727 -20.73 1.87 -4.63
CA ARG A 727 -20.30 2.12 -6.02
C ARG A 727 -21.46 2.56 -6.92
N GLN A 728 -22.64 1.95 -6.76
CA GLN A 728 -23.82 2.33 -7.51
C GLN A 728 -24.21 3.78 -7.22
N PHE A 729 -24.27 4.19 -5.95
CA PHE A 729 -24.54 5.57 -5.58
C PHE A 729 -23.49 6.55 -6.14
N LEU A 730 -22.19 6.24 -5.98
CA LEU A 730 -21.10 7.12 -6.46
C LEU A 730 -21.07 7.25 -7.98
N ALA A 731 -21.40 6.19 -8.73
CA ALA A 731 -21.55 6.24 -10.17
C ALA A 731 -22.69 7.21 -10.57
N GLY A 732 -23.82 7.16 -9.86
CA GLY A 732 -24.91 8.13 -10.06
C GLY A 732 -24.49 9.57 -9.80
N VAL A 733 -23.70 9.83 -8.75
CA VAL A 733 -23.19 11.17 -8.42
C VAL A 733 -22.26 11.71 -9.50
N ARG A 734 -21.33 10.89 -9.99
CA ARG A 734 -20.28 11.37 -10.91
C ARG A 734 -20.64 11.28 -12.39
N ASP A 735 -21.45 10.31 -12.78
CA ASP A 735 -21.69 9.95 -14.18
C ASP A 735 -23.18 9.64 -14.46
N GLY A 736 -24.08 9.94 -13.52
CA GLY A 736 -25.51 9.79 -13.72
C GLY A 736 -26.08 10.83 -14.68
N THR A 737 -27.20 10.51 -15.32
CA THR A 737 -27.92 11.41 -16.23
C THR A 737 -29.25 11.86 -15.62
N SER A 738 -29.54 13.17 -15.63
CA SER A 738 -30.79 13.74 -15.11
C SER A 738 -32.04 13.28 -15.87
N VAL A 739 -33.22 13.51 -15.29
CA VAL A 739 -34.49 13.36 -16.00
C VAL A 739 -34.57 14.46 -17.06
N GLY A 740 -34.29 14.11 -18.32
CA GLY A 740 -34.21 15.07 -19.43
C GLY A 740 -32.84 15.13 -20.13
N GLY A 741 -31.85 14.34 -19.70
CA GLY A 741 -30.67 14.01 -20.50
C GLY A 741 -29.37 14.77 -20.17
N THR A 742 -29.32 15.56 -19.09
CA THR A 742 -28.08 16.24 -18.69
C THR A 742 -27.21 15.32 -17.84
N ALA A 743 -26.03 14.96 -18.33
CA ALA A 743 -25.08 14.13 -17.60
C ALA A 743 -24.32 14.93 -16.53
N ALA A 744 -24.10 14.32 -15.37
CA ALA A 744 -23.08 14.77 -14.43
C ALA A 744 -21.68 14.65 -15.06
N THR A 745 -20.76 15.54 -14.70
CA THR A 745 -19.43 15.66 -15.33
C THR A 745 -18.29 15.25 -14.40
N GLY A 746 -18.58 14.45 -13.36
CA GLY A 746 -17.58 13.99 -12.39
C GLY A 746 -16.99 15.10 -11.50
N THR A 747 -17.56 16.31 -11.51
CA THR A 747 -17.05 17.51 -10.80
C THR A 747 -17.48 17.59 -9.33
N THR A 748 -17.81 16.45 -8.72
CA THR A 748 -18.23 16.34 -7.31
C THR A 748 -17.17 15.58 -6.52
N ASP A 749 -16.64 16.23 -5.49
CA ASP A 749 -15.77 15.56 -4.52
C ASP A 749 -16.61 14.70 -3.57
N VAL A 750 -16.01 13.60 -3.10
CA VAL A 750 -16.70 12.62 -2.25
C VAL A 750 -15.90 12.42 -0.96
N LEU A 751 -16.60 12.38 0.16
CA LEU A 751 -16.09 11.98 1.46
C LEU A 751 -16.93 10.81 1.98
N VAL A 752 -16.33 9.62 2.07
CA VAL A 752 -16.96 8.45 2.70
C VAL A 752 -16.67 8.47 4.19
N VAL A 753 -17.71 8.42 5.01
CA VAL A 753 -17.62 8.41 6.48
C VAL A 753 -18.14 7.09 7.00
N MET A 754 -17.23 6.20 7.38
CA MET A 754 -17.56 5.02 8.16
C MET A 754 -17.83 5.47 9.60
N GLN A 755 -19.10 5.50 9.97
CA GLN A 755 -19.52 5.84 11.33
C GLN A 755 -18.99 4.80 12.34
N HIS A 756 -18.92 5.16 13.62
CA HIS A 756 -18.57 4.15 14.62
C HIS A 756 -19.74 3.17 14.71
N ILE A 757 -19.46 1.87 14.61
CA ILE A 757 -20.50 0.83 14.49
C ILE A 757 -21.31 0.59 15.77
N GLY A 758 -21.13 1.41 16.79
CA GLY A 758 -21.72 1.17 18.09
C GLY A 758 -21.49 -0.28 18.57
N SER A 759 -22.57 -0.94 18.97
CA SER A 759 -22.67 -2.37 19.28
C SER A 759 -23.39 -3.18 18.18
N TYR A 760 -23.54 -2.63 16.96
CA TYR A 760 -24.33 -3.23 15.88
C TYR A 760 -23.61 -4.35 15.11
N ASP A 761 -22.41 -4.74 15.53
CA ASP A 761 -21.65 -5.83 14.93
C ASP A 761 -21.11 -6.79 15.99
N THR A 762 -22.03 -7.51 16.65
CA THR A 762 -21.68 -8.51 17.69
C THR A 762 -21.88 -9.95 17.23
N THR A 763 -22.55 -10.17 16.10
CA THR A 763 -22.94 -11.53 15.64
C THR A 763 -21.94 -12.12 14.66
N ASN A 764 -21.44 -11.32 13.71
CA ASN A 764 -20.59 -11.82 12.63
C ASN A 764 -19.24 -11.08 12.49
N LEU A 765 -19.04 -9.98 13.21
CA LEU A 765 -17.82 -9.17 13.19
C LEU A 765 -17.43 -8.86 11.74
N LYS A 766 -18.31 -8.18 10.99
CA LYS A 766 -18.11 -7.86 9.55
C LYS A 766 -17.77 -6.38 9.31
N TRP A 767 -17.74 -5.52 10.32
CA TRP A 767 -17.53 -4.10 10.10
C TRP A 767 -16.16 -3.81 9.45
N GLN A 768 -15.12 -4.59 9.76
CA GLN A 768 -13.82 -4.46 9.10
C GLN A 768 -13.86 -4.79 7.59
N ASP A 769 -14.81 -5.63 7.16
CA ASP A 769 -15.01 -5.91 5.73
C ASP A 769 -15.51 -4.67 4.98
N TYR A 770 -16.35 -3.87 5.63
CA TYR A 770 -16.90 -2.65 5.08
C TYR A 770 -15.83 -1.57 5.03
N THR A 771 -15.02 -1.43 6.10
CA THR A 771 -13.97 -0.42 6.16
C THR A 771 -12.86 -0.70 5.15
N ALA A 772 -12.47 -1.96 4.96
CA ALA A 772 -11.52 -2.37 3.92
C ALA A 772 -12.03 -2.01 2.50
N ARG A 773 -13.25 -2.46 2.16
CA ARG A 773 -13.84 -2.19 0.83
C ARG A 773 -14.13 -0.71 0.61
N GLY A 774 -14.55 0.01 1.64
CA GLY A 774 -14.80 1.44 1.59
C GLY A 774 -13.53 2.23 1.33
N ARG A 775 -12.39 1.81 1.91
CA ARG A 775 -11.08 2.40 1.64
C ARG A 775 -10.64 2.18 0.20
N ASP A 776 -10.80 0.97 -0.33
CA ASP A 776 -10.47 0.65 -1.73
C ASP A 776 -11.34 1.44 -2.72
N ILE A 777 -12.64 1.56 -2.44
CA ILE A 777 -13.55 2.39 -3.24
C ILE A 777 -13.13 3.86 -3.18
N ALA A 778 -12.77 4.37 -1.99
CA ALA A 778 -12.33 5.75 -1.86
C ALA A 778 -11.08 6.03 -2.69
N ASP A 779 -10.12 5.10 -2.70
CA ASP A 779 -8.93 5.21 -3.55
C ASP A 779 -9.29 5.24 -5.05
N ALA A 780 -10.12 4.30 -5.50
CA ALA A 780 -10.55 4.22 -6.90
C ALA A 780 -11.31 5.46 -7.40
N TYR A 781 -12.06 6.13 -6.51
CA TYR A 781 -12.79 7.34 -6.83
C TYR A 781 -12.01 8.62 -6.47
N GLY A 782 -10.77 8.54 -5.97
CA GLY A 782 -10.05 9.72 -5.46
C GLY A 782 -10.84 10.48 -4.39
N ALA A 783 -11.63 9.76 -3.59
CA ALA A 783 -12.46 10.27 -2.51
C ALA A 783 -11.68 10.29 -1.19
N ALA A 784 -12.05 11.18 -0.29
CA ALA A 784 -11.60 11.13 1.09
C ALA A 784 -12.40 10.04 1.82
N PHE A 785 -11.77 9.41 2.80
CA PHE A 785 -12.35 8.37 3.62
C PHE A 785 -11.99 8.60 5.09
N VAL A 786 -13.00 8.54 5.94
CA VAL A 786 -12.87 8.74 7.38
C VAL A 786 -13.60 7.62 8.11
N ASP A 787 -12.87 6.89 8.95
CA ASP A 787 -13.37 5.77 9.73
C ASP A 787 -13.29 6.06 11.23
N MET A 788 -14.47 6.23 11.82
CA MET A 788 -14.65 6.56 13.23
C MET A 788 -14.40 5.36 14.16
N TRP A 789 -14.50 4.13 13.67
CA TRP A 789 -14.36 2.93 14.52
C TRP A 789 -12.94 2.75 15.09
N PRO A 790 -11.85 2.80 14.28
CA PRO A 790 -10.49 2.75 14.81
C PRO A 790 -10.12 4.01 15.60
N MET A 791 -10.71 5.18 15.28
CA MET A 791 -10.58 6.38 16.13
C MET A 791 -11.18 6.17 17.53
N GLY A 792 -12.19 5.30 17.63
CA GLY A 792 -12.76 4.79 18.88
C GLY A 792 -12.03 3.61 19.49
N ARG A 793 -10.80 3.32 19.07
CA ARG A 793 -10.02 2.15 19.51
C ARG A 793 -10.79 0.83 19.29
N ASN A 794 -11.60 0.78 18.24
CA ASN A 794 -12.48 -0.35 17.93
C ASN A 794 -13.40 -0.75 19.10
N SER A 795 -13.77 0.20 19.96
CA SER A 795 -14.40 -0.08 21.25
C SER A 795 -15.59 0.82 21.54
N TRP A 796 -16.77 0.21 21.58
CA TRP A 796 -17.98 0.86 22.07
C TRP A 796 -17.78 1.44 23.49
N ASN A 797 -17.13 0.69 24.38
CA ASN A 797 -16.87 1.11 25.76
C ASN A 797 -15.98 2.36 25.84
N TYR A 798 -15.02 2.50 24.92
CA TYR A 798 -14.18 3.69 24.88
C TYR A 798 -14.99 4.93 24.51
N TRP A 799 -15.81 4.87 23.45
CA TRP A 799 -16.73 5.97 23.11
C TRP A 799 -17.76 6.25 24.21
N ASN A 800 -18.21 5.20 24.92
CA ASN A 800 -19.08 5.35 26.07
C ASN A 800 -18.40 6.13 27.21
N SER A 801 -17.12 5.85 27.49
CA SER A 801 -16.34 6.57 28.51
C SER A 801 -16.14 8.06 28.21
N LEU A 802 -16.24 8.45 26.93
CA LEU A 802 -16.19 9.83 26.47
C LEU A 802 -17.57 10.51 26.44
N GLY A 803 -18.64 9.77 26.79
CA GLY A 803 -20.01 10.25 26.75
C GLY A 803 -20.56 10.45 25.34
N TYR A 804 -20.00 9.76 24.33
CA TYR A 804 -20.37 9.95 22.93
C TYR A 804 -21.66 9.24 22.51
N TRP A 805 -22.11 8.23 23.26
CA TRP A 805 -23.40 7.57 23.01
C TRP A 805 -24.54 8.34 23.67
N GLY A 806 -25.70 8.34 23.03
CA GLY A 806 -26.89 9.04 23.49
C GLY A 806 -27.63 8.27 24.58
N ASN A 807 -28.60 8.93 25.21
CA ASN A 807 -29.54 8.31 26.13
C ASN A 807 -30.93 8.26 25.50
N SER A 808 -31.48 7.06 25.31
CA SER A 808 -32.77 6.91 24.64
C SER A 808 -33.99 7.24 25.50
N GLY A 809 -33.82 7.30 26.82
CA GLY A 809 -34.84 7.74 27.76
C GLY A 809 -34.78 9.23 28.13
N ALA A 810 -33.81 9.99 27.61
CA ALA A 810 -33.62 11.39 27.96
C ALA A 810 -33.72 12.33 26.75
N THR A 811 -34.23 13.53 27.00
CA THR A 811 -34.26 14.62 26.01
C THR A 811 -32.99 15.45 26.10
N GLY A 812 -32.59 16.11 25.00
CA GLY A 812 -31.58 17.17 25.06
C GLY A 812 -30.13 16.75 24.81
N GLY A 813 -29.87 15.68 24.05
CA GLY A 813 -28.50 15.40 23.59
C GLY A 813 -27.56 14.81 24.64
N VAL A 814 -28.11 14.33 25.75
CA VAL A 814 -27.34 13.88 26.93
C VAL A 814 -26.63 12.55 26.65
N ALA A 815 -25.43 12.40 27.22
CA ALA A 815 -24.68 11.14 27.22
C ALA A 815 -25.47 10.00 27.88
N GLY A 816 -25.34 8.80 27.34
CA GLY A 816 -25.97 7.58 27.82
C GLY A 816 -25.27 6.36 27.25
N THR A 817 -26.02 5.25 27.11
CA THR A 817 -25.50 3.95 26.68
C THR A 817 -26.28 3.39 25.49
N ASP A 818 -26.77 4.26 24.60
CA ASP A 818 -27.41 3.78 23.36
C ASP A 818 -26.43 2.94 22.55
N THR A 819 -26.98 1.95 21.85
CA THR A 819 -26.22 0.95 21.11
C THR A 819 -25.49 1.55 19.90
N ILE A 820 -25.95 2.65 19.31
CA ILE A 820 -25.27 3.25 18.15
C ILE A 820 -25.48 4.76 17.99
N HIS A 821 -26.53 5.30 18.58
CA HIS A 821 -26.85 6.70 18.37
C HIS A 821 -26.09 7.58 19.33
N MET A 822 -25.77 8.79 18.87
CA MET A 822 -24.82 9.65 19.55
C MET A 822 -25.51 10.73 20.38
N SER A 823 -24.85 11.10 21.47
CA SER A 823 -25.11 12.33 22.19
C SER A 823 -24.66 13.55 21.37
N ASP A 824 -24.94 14.76 21.85
CA ASP A 824 -24.41 15.98 21.23
C ASP A 824 -22.88 15.99 21.17
N ALA A 825 -22.22 15.37 22.17
CA ALA A 825 -20.77 15.23 22.21
C ALA A 825 -20.27 14.25 21.13
N GLY A 826 -20.98 13.14 20.90
CA GLY A 826 -20.65 12.20 19.82
C GLY A 826 -20.84 12.82 18.43
N HIS A 827 -21.93 13.56 18.21
CA HIS A 827 -22.13 14.33 16.97
C HIS A 827 -21.03 15.39 16.77
N ALA A 828 -20.61 16.07 17.84
CA ALA A 828 -19.48 17.00 17.80
C ALA A 828 -18.16 16.29 17.44
N ALA A 829 -17.91 15.09 17.97
CA ALA A 829 -16.72 14.32 17.67
C ALA A 829 -16.61 13.97 16.17
N ILE A 830 -17.72 13.51 15.56
CA ILE A 830 -17.75 13.26 14.11
C ILE A 830 -17.51 14.54 13.31
N ALA A 831 -18.21 15.63 13.65
CA ALA A 831 -18.04 16.91 12.95
C ALA A 831 -16.60 17.42 13.04
N ASN A 832 -15.97 17.34 14.23
CA ASN A 832 -14.60 17.78 14.46
C ASN A 832 -13.56 16.92 13.72
N ALA A 833 -13.86 15.64 13.46
CA ALA A 833 -13.00 14.80 12.63
C ALA A 833 -13.05 15.21 11.15
N ILE A 834 -14.24 15.56 10.66
CA ILE A 834 -14.50 15.87 9.24
C ILE A 834 -14.11 17.31 8.88
N LEU A 835 -14.44 18.29 9.74
CA LEU A 835 -14.28 19.72 9.45
C LEU A 835 -12.87 20.14 8.99
N PRO A 836 -11.76 19.63 9.59
CA PRO A 836 -10.43 19.95 9.12
C PRO A 836 -10.20 19.59 7.65
N ILE A 837 -10.77 18.48 7.18
CA ILE A 837 -10.68 18.05 5.77
C ILE A 837 -11.43 19.03 4.87
N LEU A 838 -12.62 19.47 5.29
CA LEU A 838 -13.48 20.33 4.49
C LEU A 838 -13.02 21.79 4.45
N THR A 839 -12.26 22.23 5.46
CA THR A 839 -11.79 23.63 5.63
C THR A 839 -10.33 23.83 5.24
N SER A 840 -9.54 22.75 5.16
CA SER A 840 -8.16 22.77 4.63
C SER A 840 -8.07 23.19 3.17
#